data_AF-A0AAD7QTF8-F1
#
_entry.id   AF-A0AAD7QTF8-F1
#
_cell.length_a   1.000
_cell.length_b   1.000
_cell.length_c   1.000
_cell.angle_alpha   90.00
_cell.angle_beta   90.00
_cell.angle_gamma   90.00
#
_symmetry.space_group_name_H-M   'P 1'
#
loop_
_entity.id
_entity.type
_entity.pdbx_description
1 polymer ?
#
loop_
_entity_poly.entity_id
_entity_poly.type
_entity_poly.pdbx_seq_one_letter_code
_entity_poly.pdbx_strand_id
1 'polypeptide(L)'
;MPYSRAQFAESLHRMWNVLLSFKTRRHMKKWFRWSILGVMIFTALFLLSVRLHIVSIDPSVLPLLGSSGDLAGTSSTTIQKLTTSERKTTAVVASPESNAEKMRIKAERAKFQAQFDMTKKLAAHPTPLDLLRYCSNPRHKLSSANYLVSTVADEGTITRMDFGWHPRKAPRYNPNILPFPKDYKHPYIGFARQSPKGVLYHHEIVWCEMDWGETPAIGRKVLVCAQPAQKLKLPEWVSKPGSCKSLPYLSLKAGHSDPRVLFSPRGEPLMVVGNNGKSNCMGQFAIDLRVVVPGLNWKMGLHHVPIRYKTLTELPRPEYNEVEKNWFLMWDEADIGYVQHETEHRSVSLLNAPQNKQVNIATPGIQKCLSALKRPMKDRKTQANDIHQATNSLRVTLCDFPCIPTIHNTVIIELMHMKYKNVYELFYRRYVIIMNVTAPFDVIGRTGNLMYAGTDERTMLYSVSMTWDHEHYRGHEEWDEDVHGGHQYLEEMEAEKERQAALRKPPVKDGSTVSASKEKEEKTTEGLISQNSKDGAKKVKRYLTVDSSSRLLKRAKPADGKDGDGAPSASVLSGSSSITTTVLTTSAEIPTATASASSPRKTDHPQNPLVNKYYHGWLDDTIMINIGINDMDAGVLHVRARDLLECIHTCE
;
A
#
# COMPACT_ATOMS: atom_id res chain seq x y z
N MET A 1 33.67 -15.48 0.72
CA MET A 1 34.32 -16.62 0.03
C MET A 1 35.27 -16.08 -1.02
N PRO A 2 36.46 -16.67 -1.22
CA PRO A 2 37.33 -16.28 -2.33
C PRO A 2 36.82 -16.91 -3.64
N TYR A 3 36.48 -16.09 -4.62
CA TYR A 3 36.24 -16.55 -5.99
C TYR A 3 37.53 -17.18 -6.54
N SER A 4 37.42 -18.32 -7.23
CA SER A 4 38.61 -18.94 -7.83
C SER A 4 39.12 -18.10 -9.00
N ARG A 5 40.45 -18.03 -9.18
CA ARG A 5 41.08 -17.27 -10.28
C ARG A 5 40.54 -17.67 -11.67
N ALA A 6 40.09 -18.92 -11.83
CA ALA A 6 39.50 -19.42 -13.07
C ALA A 6 38.19 -18.71 -13.44
N GLN A 7 37.26 -18.50 -12.48
CA GLN A 7 35.98 -17.83 -12.74
C GLN A 7 36.15 -16.34 -13.08
N PHE A 8 37.18 -15.70 -12.50
CA PHE A 8 37.54 -14.32 -12.84
C PHE A 8 38.13 -14.23 -14.27
N ALA A 9 39.00 -15.17 -14.65
CA ALA A 9 39.58 -15.24 -15.99
C ALA A 9 38.51 -15.50 -17.08
N GLU A 10 37.56 -16.41 -16.82
CA GLU A 10 36.48 -16.69 -17.77
C GLU A 10 35.53 -15.49 -17.94
N SER A 11 35.23 -14.77 -16.85
CA SER A 11 34.44 -13.54 -16.88
C SER A 11 35.13 -12.43 -17.69
N LEU A 12 36.44 -12.25 -17.51
CA LEU A 12 37.25 -11.32 -18.31
C LEU A 12 37.26 -11.69 -19.79
N HIS A 13 37.39 -12.98 -20.12
CA HIS A 13 37.41 -13.42 -21.52
C HIS A 13 36.06 -13.19 -22.22
N ARG A 14 34.94 -13.50 -21.56
CA ARG A 14 33.58 -13.21 -22.06
C ARG A 14 33.36 -11.70 -22.24
N MET A 15 33.83 -10.87 -21.31
CA MET A 15 33.74 -9.41 -21.41
C MET A 15 34.58 -8.84 -22.57
N TRP A 16 35.76 -9.39 -22.82
CA TRP A 16 36.62 -9.02 -23.96
C TRP A 16 35.95 -9.30 -25.30
N ASN A 17 35.23 -10.43 -25.42
CA ASN A 17 34.50 -10.79 -26.63
C ASN A 17 33.30 -9.85 -26.91
N VAL A 18 32.64 -9.32 -25.88
CA VAL A 18 31.60 -8.28 -26.03
C VAL A 18 32.20 -6.95 -26.53
N LEU A 19 33.35 -6.55 -25.98
CA LEU A 19 34.08 -5.34 -26.38
C LEU A 19 34.69 -5.42 -27.78
N LEU A 20 34.95 -6.63 -28.29
CA LEU A 20 35.47 -6.87 -29.64
C LEU A 20 34.41 -6.79 -30.76
N SER A 21 33.12 -6.62 -30.45
CA SER A 21 32.09 -6.49 -31.48
C SER A 21 32.34 -5.25 -32.37
N PHE A 22 32.55 -5.48 -33.67
CA PHE A 22 33.17 -4.52 -34.60
C PHE A 22 32.44 -3.16 -34.77
N LYS A 23 31.17 -3.05 -34.35
CA LYS A 23 30.35 -1.83 -34.47
C LYS A 23 30.80 -0.68 -33.55
N THR A 24 31.37 -0.96 -32.38
CA THR A 24 31.70 0.07 -31.37
C THR A 24 32.97 0.87 -31.71
N ARG A 25 34.01 0.22 -32.26
CA ARG A 25 35.32 0.85 -32.56
C ARG A 25 35.23 2.00 -33.57
N ARG A 26 34.36 1.93 -34.59
CA ARG A 26 34.22 3.02 -35.59
C ARG A 26 33.55 4.26 -35.00
N HIS A 27 32.55 4.11 -34.15
CA HIS A 27 31.86 5.25 -33.51
C HIS A 27 32.76 5.96 -32.49
N MET A 28 33.45 5.23 -31.61
CA MET A 28 34.34 5.87 -30.62
C MET A 28 35.51 6.64 -31.29
N LYS A 29 36.16 6.08 -32.31
CA LYS A 29 37.24 6.80 -33.03
C LYS A 29 36.74 8.06 -33.76
N LYS A 30 35.50 8.07 -34.25
CA LYS A 30 34.91 9.25 -34.88
C LYS A 30 34.59 10.30 -33.80
N TRP A 31 33.90 9.92 -32.73
CA TRP A 31 33.55 10.83 -31.62
C TRP A 31 34.77 11.48 -30.97
N PHE A 32 35.80 10.69 -30.64
CA PHE A 32 37.03 11.20 -30.02
C PHE A 32 37.77 12.23 -30.90
N ARG A 33 37.78 12.05 -32.23
CA ARG A 33 38.34 13.02 -33.18
C ARG A 33 37.55 14.35 -33.20
N TRP A 34 36.23 14.29 -33.17
CA TRP A 34 35.40 15.50 -33.11
C TRP A 34 35.54 16.24 -31.77
N SER A 35 35.63 15.52 -30.65
CA SER A 35 35.84 16.14 -29.33
C SER A 35 37.18 16.86 -29.23
N ILE A 36 38.27 16.26 -29.72
CA ILE A 36 39.59 16.92 -29.75
C ILE A 36 39.56 18.17 -30.65
N LEU A 37 38.95 18.08 -31.84
CA LEU A 37 38.83 19.23 -32.74
C LEU A 37 38.01 20.36 -32.12
N GLY A 38 36.92 20.04 -31.42
CA GLY A 38 36.10 21.02 -30.69
C GLY A 38 36.87 21.74 -29.57
N VAL A 39 37.65 21.01 -28.77
CA VAL A 39 38.51 21.62 -27.74
C VAL A 39 39.55 22.54 -28.37
N MET A 40 40.25 22.10 -29.42
CA MET A 40 41.28 22.89 -30.12
C MET A 40 40.73 24.18 -30.71
N ILE A 41 39.53 24.15 -31.30
CA ILE A 41 38.84 25.35 -31.82
C ILE A 41 38.48 26.29 -30.66
N PHE A 42 37.99 25.76 -29.54
CA PHE A 42 37.61 26.58 -28.39
C PHE A 42 38.82 27.26 -27.72
N THR A 43 39.95 26.56 -27.53
CA THR A 43 41.18 27.20 -27.03
C THR A 43 41.77 28.20 -28.02
N ALA A 44 41.72 27.93 -29.33
CA ALA A 44 42.18 28.89 -30.33
C ALA A 44 41.34 30.18 -30.32
N LEU A 45 40.00 30.06 -30.25
CA LEU A 45 39.10 31.21 -30.14
C LEU A 45 39.28 31.96 -28.82
N PHE A 46 39.45 31.25 -27.70
CA PHE A 46 39.70 31.89 -26.40
C PHE A 46 41.02 32.67 -26.39
N LEU A 47 42.12 32.09 -26.90
CA LEU A 47 43.42 32.76 -27.02
C LEU A 47 43.38 33.96 -27.99
N LEU A 48 42.58 33.87 -29.06
CA LEU A 48 42.35 34.98 -29.97
C LEU A 48 41.56 36.11 -29.29
N SER A 49 40.51 35.80 -28.52
CA SER A 49 39.73 36.78 -27.75
C SER A 49 40.55 37.49 -26.68
N VAL A 50 41.49 36.79 -26.03
CA VAL A 50 42.45 37.39 -25.08
C VAL A 50 43.44 38.29 -25.83
N ARG A 51 43.99 37.86 -26.97
CA ARG A 51 44.89 38.70 -27.80
C ARG A 51 44.23 39.95 -28.39
N LEU A 52 42.93 39.89 -28.65
CA LEU A 52 42.15 41.01 -29.17
C LEU A 52 41.58 41.91 -28.06
N HIS A 53 41.96 41.70 -26.79
CA HIS A 53 41.44 42.42 -25.62
C HIS A 53 39.90 42.39 -25.47
N ILE A 54 39.23 41.38 -26.02
CA ILE A 54 37.77 41.19 -25.91
C ILE A 54 37.39 40.67 -24.52
N VAL A 55 38.31 40.00 -23.82
CA VAL A 55 38.13 39.50 -22.45
C VAL A 55 39.23 40.07 -21.56
N SER A 56 38.86 40.91 -20.61
CA SER A 56 39.76 41.36 -19.52
C SER A 56 39.58 40.46 -18.30
N ILE A 57 40.69 39.98 -17.73
CA ILE A 57 40.70 39.16 -16.52
C ILE A 57 41.14 40.04 -15.35
N ASP A 58 40.29 40.16 -14.33
CA ASP A 58 40.55 40.97 -13.14
C ASP A 58 41.62 40.31 -12.24
N PRO A 59 42.71 41.00 -11.84
CA PRO A 59 43.73 40.44 -10.96
C PRO A 59 43.30 40.20 -9.50
N SER A 60 42.10 40.62 -9.08
CA SER A 60 41.77 40.79 -7.65
C SER A 60 41.19 39.55 -6.92
N VAL A 61 41.47 38.32 -7.34
CA VAL A 61 40.92 37.09 -6.68
C VAL A 61 41.99 36.27 -5.94
N LEU A 62 42.43 36.84 -4.82
CA LEU A 62 43.03 36.22 -3.63
C LEU A 62 43.05 37.34 -2.57
N PRO A 63 42.66 37.11 -1.29
CA PRO A 63 43.55 36.33 -0.43
C PRO A 63 42.95 35.61 0.81
N LEU A 64 43.84 34.83 1.44
CA LEU A 64 44.12 34.67 2.88
C LEU A 64 43.12 34.11 3.92
N LEU A 65 43.68 33.15 4.65
CA LEU A 65 43.35 32.73 6.03
C LEU A 65 43.61 33.85 7.05
N GLY A 66 42.87 33.87 8.17
CA GLY A 66 43.33 34.55 9.38
C GLY A 66 42.28 34.78 10.48
N SER A 67 42.75 34.75 11.73
CA SER A 67 42.10 35.27 12.96
C SER A 67 40.92 34.49 13.55
N SER A 68 41.25 33.64 14.53
CA SER A 68 40.40 33.36 15.69
C SER A 68 40.42 34.53 16.67
N GLY A 69 39.27 34.90 17.24
CA GLY A 69 39.17 35.87 18.32
C GLY A 69 38.11 35.44 19.34
N ASP A 70 38.48 35.41 20.62
CA ASP A 70 37.59 35.16 21.74
C ASP A 70 36.58 36.30 21.92
N LEU A 71 35.41 35.98 22.50
CA LEU A 71 34.73 36.91 23.41
C LEU A 71 33.72 36.15 24.29
N ALA A 72 33.84 36.34 25.61
CA ALA A 72 32.92 35.79 26.60
C ALA A 72 31.61 36.59 26.66
N GLY A 73 30.50 35.93 27.01
CA GLY A 73 29.19 36.56 27.17
C GLY A 73 28.30 35.78 28.13
N THR A 74 28.37 36.13 29.41
CA THR A 74 27.51 35.57 30.47
C THR A 74 26.10 36.17 30.44
N SER A 75 25.07 35.34 30.61
CA SER A 75 23.87 35.76 31.35
C SER A 75 23.14 34.57 31.97
N SER A 76 22.88 34.67 33.27
CA SER A 76 22.03 33.75 34.03
C SER A 76 20.58 34.21 33.99
N THR A 77 19.62 33.29 33.91
CA THR A 77 18.22 33.56 34.27
C THR A 77 17.68 32.45 35.16
N THR A 78 17.65 32.75 36.46
CA THR A 78 16.98 31.96 37.49
C THR A 78 15.47 32.10 37.37
N ILE A 79 14.72 30.99 37.28
CA ILE A 79 13.27 30.97 37.48
C ILE A 79 12.95 30.17 38.74
N GLN A 80 12.25 30.81 39.67
CA GLN A 80 11.88 30.24 40.97
C GLN A 80 10.80 29.16 40.81
N LYS A 81 10.98 28.03 41.52
CA LYS A 81 9.88 27.10 41.81
C LYS A 81 9.13 27.60 43.06
N LEU A 82 7.83 27.82 42.92
CA LEU A 82 6.91 28.02 44.04
C LEU A 82 6.22 26.70 44.39
N THR A 83 6.08 26.44 45.68
CA THR A 83 5.66 25.15 46.24
C THR A 83 4.22 25.16 46.75
N THR A 84 3.52 24.03 46.52
CA THR A 84 2.49 23.42 47.38
C THR A 84 1.31 24.26 47.90
N SER A 85 0.08 23.83 47.56
CA SER A 85 -1.04 23.89 48.51
C SER A 85 -2.08 22.79 48.30
N GLU A 86 -2.41 22.13 49.41
CA GLU A 86 -3.63 21.42 49.82
C GLU A 86 -4.53 20.66 48.82
N ARG A 87 -4.67 19.36 49.08
CA ARG A 87 -5.66 18.46 48.46
C ARG A 87 -6.82 18.21 49.44
N LYS A 88 -7.92 18.97 49.32
CA LYS A 88 -9.16 18.70 50.07
C LYS A 88 -10.00 17.61 49.42
N THR A 89 -10.28 16.55 50.17
CA THR A 89 -11.26 15.52 49.83
C THR A 89 -12.67 16.11 49.78
N THR A 90 -13.29 16.08 48.60
CA THR A 90 -14.70 16.43 48.41
C THR A 90 -15.51 15.18 48.09
N ALA A 91 -16.68 15.05 48.71
CA ALA A 91 -17.57 13.92 48.51
C ALA A 91 -18.16 13.92 47.09
N VAL A 92 -18.35 12.73 46.52
CA VAL A 92 -18.95 12.54 45.19
C VAL A 92 -20.46 12.82 45.29
N VAL A 93 -20.84 14.06 45.04
CA VAL A 93 -22.23 14.44 44.69
C VAL A 93 -22.37 14.24 43.18
N ALA A 94 -23.41 13.52 42.76
CA ALA A 94 -23.70 13.33 41.34
C ALA A 94 -23.98 14.70 40.68
N SER A 95 -23.04 15.17 39.87
CA SER A 95 -23.17 16.43 39.14
C SER A 95 -24.31 16.33 38.12
N PRO A 96 -25.21 17.32 38.02
CA PRO A 96 -26.11 17.40 36.89
C PRO A 96 -25.28 17.59 35.62
N GLU A 97 -25.37 16.63 34.69
CA GLU A 97 -24.76 16.71 33.37
C GLU A 97 -24.99 18.09 32.74
N SER A 98 -23.91 18.80 32.46
CA SER A 98 -24.00 20.16 31.91
C SER A 98 -24.74 20.15 30.57
N ASN A 99 -25.47 21.23 30.26
CA ASN A 99 -26.17 21.36 28.98
C ASN A 99 -25.21 21.23 27.77
N ALA A 100 -23.93 21.56 27.94
CA ALA A 100 -22.91 21.36 26.91
C ALA A 100 -22.68 19.87 26.61
N GLU A 101 -22.63 19.02 27.63
CA GLU A 101 -22.43 17.58 27.46
C GLU A 101 -23.63 16.92 26.77
N LYS A 102 -24.85 17.31 27.14
CA LYS A 102 -26.07 16.86 26.45
C LYS A 102 -26.12 17.29 24.98
N MET A 103 -25.59 18.48 24.66
CA MET A 103 -25.45 18.90 23.26
C MET A 103 -24.34 18.15 22.53
N ARG A 104 -23.23 17.81 23.19
CA ARG A 104 -22.14 16.99 22.64
C ARG A 104 -22.65 15.59 22.25
N ILE A 105 -23.26 14.88 23.21
CA ILE A 105 -23.85 13.54 22.99
C ILE A 105 -24.90 13.58 21.87
N LYS A 106 -25.78 14.60 21.84
CA LYS A 106 -26.76 14.76 20.77
C LYS A 106 -26.12 14.98 19.39
N ALA A 107 -25.02 15.74 19.31
CA ALA A 107 -24.29 15.96 18.07
C ALA A 107 -23.55 14.70 17.60
N GLU A 108 -22.95 13.95 18.51
CA GLU A 108 -22.30 12.66 18.22
C GLU A 108 -23.31 11.62 17.74
N ARG A 109 -24.46 11.48 18.41
CA ARG A 109 -25.58 10.65 17.94
C ARG A 109 -26.09 11.04 16.55
N ALA A 110 -26.16 12.35 16.25
CA ALA A 110 -26.59 12.82 14.93
C ALA A 110 -25.57 12.47 13.83
N LYS A 111 -24.27 12.60 14.12
CA LYS A 111 -23.20 12.12 13.22
C LYS A 111 -23.32 10.61 12.99
N PHE A 112 -23.50 9.85 14.08
CA PHE A 112 -23.64 8.39 14.03
C PHE A 112 -24.82 7.95 13.16
N GLN A 113 -26.01 8.50 13.40
CA GLN A 113 -27.21 8.20 12.61
C GLN A 113 -27.01 8.53 11.13
N ALA A 114 -26.43 9.70 10.82
CA ALA A 114 -26.12 10.08 9.45
C ALA A 114 -25.13 9.11 8.79
N GLN A 115 -24.12 8.63 9.52
CA GLN A 115 -23.18 7.64 9.03
C GLN A 115 -23.83 6.27 8.84
N PHE A 116 -24.65 5.80 9.77
CA PHE A 116 -25.39 4.54 9.64
C PHE A 116 -26.32 4.55 8.42
N ASP A 117 -27.07 5.63 8.21
CA ASP A 117 -27.92 5.81 7.03
C ASP A 117 -27.08 5.91 5.74
N MET A 118 -25.89 6.49 5.79
CA MET A 118 -24.94 6.50 4.67
C MET A 118 -24.41 5.10 4.35
N THR A 119 -23.95 4.34 5.35
CA THR A 119 -23.53 2.94 5.21
C THR A 119 -24.64 2.07 4.64
N LYS A 120 -25.89 2.25 5.10
CA LYS A 120 -27.06 1.56 4.55
C LYS A 120 -27.34 1.94 3.09
N LYS A 121 -27.18 3.21 2.72
CA LYS A 121 -27.28 3.67 1.32
C LYS A 121 -26.17 3.07 0.46
N LEU A 122 -24.92 3.03 0.95
CA LEU A 122 -23.77 2.42 0.26
C LEU A 122 -24.00 0.93 0.02
N ALA A 123 -24.41 0.18 1.05
CA ALA A 123 -24.71 -1.25 0.95
C ALA A 123 -25.85 -1.57 -0.03
N ALA A 124 -26.81 -0.64 -0.19
CA ALA A 124 -27.92 -0.77 -1.14
C ALA A 124 -27.61 -0.20 -2.54
N HIS A 125 -26.49 0.49 -2.74
CA HIS A 125 -26.14 1.10 -4.03
C HIS A 125 -25.39 0.08 -4.91
N PRO A 126 -25.72 -0.06 -6.21
CA PRO A 126 -24.96 -0.91 -7.11
C PRO A 126 -23.52 -0.42 -7.32
N THR A 127 -23.27 0.89 -7.13
CA THR A 127 -21.98 1.53 -7.36
C THR A 127 -21.58 2.39 -6.14
N PRO A 128 -21.21 1.80 -4.98
CA PRO A 128 -21.09 2.56 -3.72
C PRO A 128 -20.08 3.72 -3.77
N LEU A 129 -19.00 3.57 -4.56
CA LEU A 129 -18.02 4.63 -4.78
C LEU A 129 -18.60 5.91 -5.37
N ASP A 130 -19.68 5.85 -6.17
CA ASP A 130 -20.27 7.04 -6.79
C ASP A 130 -20.84 8.01 -5.76
N LEU A 131 -21.35 7.47 -4.65
CA LEU A 131 -21.84 8.24 -3.51
C LEU A 131 -20.70 8.84 -2.65
N LEU A 132 -19.47 8.37 -2.85
CA LEU A 132 -18.26 8.77 -2.10
C LEU A 132 -17.31 9.66 -2.93
N ARG A 133 -17.63 9.92 -4.20
CA ARG A 133 -16.81 10.78 -5.08
C ARG A 133 -16.82 12.22 -4.60
N TYR A 134 -15.72 12.63 -3.97
CA TYR A 134 -15.39 14.05 -3.76
C TYR A 134 -14.34 14.50 -4.78
N CYS A 135 -14.57 15.65 -5.41
CA CYS A 135 -13.64 16.27 -6.35
C CYS A 135 -13.77 17.79 -6.22
N SER A 136 -12.87 18.40 -5.44
CA SER A 136 -12.77 19.85 -5.27
C SER A 136 -12.12 20.54 -6.46
N ASN A 137 -11.40 19.79 -7.30
CA ASN A 137 -10.75 20.29 -8.51
C ASN A 137 -11.77 20.93 -9.48
N PRO A 138 -11.80 22.27 -9.60
CA PRO A 138 -12.87 22.99 -10.31
C PRO A 138 -12.81 22.79 -11.82
N ARG A 139 -11.76 22.15 -12.35
CA ARG A 139 -11.64 21.87 -13.79
C ARG A 139 -12.48 20.65 -14.21
N HIS A 140 -12.86 19.75 -13.29
CA HIS A 140 -13.63 18.51 -13.54
C HIS A 140 -13.19 17.63 -14.74
N LYS A 141 -11.98 17.83 -15.27
CA LYS A 141 -11.48 17.05 -16.43
C LYS A 141 -10.85 15.76 -15.91
N LEU A 142 -11.26 14.62 -16.45
CA LEU A 142 -10.64 13.29 -16.20
C LEU A 142 -9.11 13.23 -16.43
N SER A 143 -8.53 14.27 -17.06
CA SER A 143 -7.10 14.41 -17.33
C SER A 143 -6.36 15.38 -16.40
N SER A 144 -7.02 16.04 -15.45
CA SER A 144 -6.32 16.91 -14.49
C SER A 144 -5.48 16.08 -13.52
N ALA A 145 -4.40 16.69 -13.04
CA ALA A 145 -3.62 16.11 -11.97
C ALA A 145 -4.17 16.55 -10.61
N ASN A 146 -4.11 15.65 -9.63
CA ASN A 146 -4.26 16.00 -8.22
C ASN A 146 -2.86 16.40 -7.73
N TYR A 147 -2.74 17.60 -7.19
CA TYR A 147 -1.48 18.11 -6.65
C TYR A 147 -1.43 17.82 -5.16
N LEU A 148 -0.55 16.89 -4.77
CA LEU A 148 -0.38 16.49 -3.39
C LEU A 148 0.63 17.42 -2.70
N VAL A 149 0.15 18.09 -1.67
CA VAL A 149 0.90 19.03 -0.82
C VAL A 149 1.24 18.32 0.49
N SER A 150 2.46 18.53 0.98
CA SER A 150 2.93 17.95 2.25
C SER A 150 2.17 18.56 3.43
N THR A 151 1.64 17.73 4.32
CA THR A 151 1.01 18.17 5.59
C THR A 151 2.03 18.44 6.70
N VAL A 152 3.30 18.10 6.48
CA VAL A 152 4.35 18.04 7.52
C VAL A 152 5.57 18.92 7.20
N ALA A 153 5.78 19.27 5.94
CA ALA A 153 6.82 20.23 5.54
C ALA A 153 6.18 21.61 5.34
N ASP A 154 6.76 22.64 5.96
CA ASP A 154 6.16 23.99 6.02
C ASP A 154 6.04 24.65 4.63
N GLU A 155 6.93 24.30 3.70
CA GLU A 155 6.85 24.69 2.29
C GLU A 155 5.73 23.97 1.50
N GLY A 156 5.05 22.99 2.10
CA GLY A 156 4.09 22.12 1.44
C GLY A 156 4.70 21.16 0.41
N THR A 157 6.03 21.02 0.34
CA THR A 157 6.73 20.20 -0.66
C THR A 157 7.27 18.88 -0.11
N ILE A 158 7.76 17.99 -0.98
CA ILE A 158 8.40 16.73 -0.56
C ILE A 158 9.56 16.98 0.43
N THR A 159 9.68 16.14 1.46
CA THR A 159 10.84 16.12 2.35
C THR A 159 11.91 15.23 1.72
N ARG A 160 13.18 15.67 1.67
CA ARG A 160 14.30 14.79 1.25
C ARG A 160 14.66 13.83 2.38
N MET A 161 15.19 12.66 2.02
CA MET A 161 15.69 11.66 2.97
C MET A 161 17.20 11.51 2.83
N ASP A 162 17.97 12.08 3.76
CA ASP A 162 19.43 11.97 3.76
C ASP A 162 19.89 10.70 4.50
N PHE A 163 20.36 9.73 3.73
CA PHE A 163 20.93 8.47 4.21
C PHE A 163 22.44 8.56 4.58
N GLY A 164 22.98 9.78 4.61
CA GLY A 164 24.37 10.07 4.91
C GLY A 164 25.33 9.73 3.77
N TRP A 165 26.53 10.31 3.84
CA TRP A 165 27.57 10.12 2.84
C TRP A 165 28.15 8.70 2.85
N HIS A 166 28.22 8.06 1.67
CA HIS A 166 28.93 6.80 1.49
C HIS A 166 30.35 7.05 0.92
N PRO A 167 31.42 6.40 1.44
CA PRO A 167 32.80 6.65 1.00
C PRO A 167 33.07 6.53 -0.50
N ARG A 168 32.34 5.65 -1.19
CA ARG A 168 32.45 5.48 -2.66
C ARG A 168 31.47 6.35 -3.47
N LYS A 169 30.87 7.38 -2.85
CA LYS A 169 29.81 8.23 -3.43
C LYS A 169 28.72 7.40 -4.13
N ALA A 170 28.22 6.37 -3.44
CA ALA A 170 27.20 5.47 -3.96
C ALA A 170 25.81 6.07 -3.67
N PRO A 171 24.89 6.10 -4.65
CA PRO A 171 23.56 6.69 -4.46
C PRO A 171 22.71 5.90 -3.47
N ARG A 172 21.73 6.60 -2.88
CA ARG A 172 20.77 6.09 -1.90
C ARG A 172 19.38 6.38 -2.44
N TYR A 173 18.68 5.34 -2.89
CA TYR A 173 17.46 5.46 -3.68
C TYR A 173 16.51 4.30 -3.39
N ASN A 174 15.31 4.30 -3.98
CA ASN A 174 14.21 3.40 -3.64
C ASN A 174 13.95 3.39 -2.11
N PRO A 175 13.68 4.55 -1.49
CA PRO A 175 13.50 4.63 -0.05
C PRO A 175 12.27 3.89 0.43
N ASN A 176 12.32 3.46 1.68
CA ASN A 176 11.17 3.05 2.46
C ASN A 176 11.32 3.63 3.88
N ILE A 177 10.20 3.82 4.57
CA ILE A 177 10.16 4.32 5.94
C ILE A 177 9.09 3.56 6.73
N LEU A 178 9.30 3.35 8.02
CA LEU A 178 8.25 3.00 8.99
C LEU A 178 8.33 3.94 10.20
N PRO A 179 7.18 4.32 10.79
CA PRO A 179 7.16 5.00 12.08
C PRO A 179 7.62 4.09 13.21
N PHE A 180 8.30 4.68 14.18
CA PHE A 180 8.46 4.12 15.53
C PHE A 180 7.33 4.63 16.43
N PRO A 181 7.05 3.95 17.55
CA PRO A 181 6.18 4.46 18.61
C PRO A 181 6.54 5.88 19.07
N LYS A 182 5.53 6.69 19.41
CA LYS A 182 5.67 8.07 19.94
C LYS A 182 6.71 8.26 21.05
N ASP A 183 6.89 7.25 21.90
CA ASP A 183 7.80 7.28 23.05
C ASP A 183 9.25 6.89 22.71
N TYR A 184 9.52 6.43 21.48
CA TYR A 184 10.87 6.14 21.03
C TYR A 184 11.63 7.42 20.63
N LYS A 185 12.93 7.45 20.94
CA LYS A 185 13.83 8.62 20.78
C LYS A 185 13.97 9.20 19.36
N HIS A 186 13.57 8.46 18.32
CA HIS A 186 13.60 8.89 16.92
C HIS A 186 12.28 8.50 16.26
N PRO A 187 11.69 9.34 15.41
CA PRO A 187 10.37 9.07 14.85
C PRO A 187 10.35 7.92 13.83
N TYR A 188 11.44 7.63 13.12
CA TYR A 188 11.37 6.69 12.00
C TYR A 188 12.56 5.72 11.89
N ILE A 189 12.33 4.59 11.23
CA ILE A 189 13.38 3.77 10.62
C ILE A 189 13.31 3.89 9.09
N GLY A 190 14.41 4.31 8.47
CA GLY A 190 14.54 4.42 7.02
C GLY A 190 15.31 3.25 6.43
N PHE A 191 14.95 2.87 5.20
CA PHE A 191 15.67 1.89 4.38
C PHE A 191 15.91 2.48 2.98
N ALA A 192 17.06 2.20 2.38
CA ALA A 192 17.35 2.58 0.99
C ALA A 192 18.18 1.53 0.28
N ARG A 193 17.99 1.42 -1.04
CA ARG A 193 18.89 0.71 -1.94
C ARG A 193 20.17 1.52 -2.15
N GLN A 194 21.30 0.83 -2.18
CA GLN A 194 22.61 1.31 -2.57
C GLN A 194 23.14 0.53 -3.76
N SER A 195 23.88 1.19 -4.63
CA SER A 195 24.65 0.55 -5.70
C SER A 195 26.11 1.01 -5.64
N PRO A 196 27.01 0.19 -5.06
CA PRO A 196 28.41 0.55 -4.92
C PRO A 196 29.07 0.79 -6.29
N LYS A 197 29.68 1.97 -6.47
CA LYS A 197 30.38 2.31 -7.72
C LYS A 197 31.47 1.28 -8.05
N GLY A 198 31.55 0.91 -9.32
CA GLY A 198 32.52 -0.06 -9.85
C GLY A 198 32.10 -1.53 -9.77
N VAL A 199 30.96 -1.86 -9.14
CA VAL A 199 30.43 -3.24 -9.12
C VAL A 199 29.17 -3.31 -9.96
N LEU A 200 29.28 -3.94 -11.14
CA LEU A 200 28.13 -4.17 -12.02
C LEU A 200 27.15 -5.15 -11.38
N TYR A 201 25.84 -4.86 -11.50
CA TYR A 201 24.74 -5.70 -11.04
C TYR A 201 24.72 -6.07 -9.54
N HIS A 202 25.51 -5.38 -8.70
CA HIS A 202 25.49 -5.54 -7.25
C HIS A 202 24.65 -4.46 -6.58
N HIS A 203 23.71 -4.87 -5.73
CA HIS A 203 22.84 -3.99 -4.98
C HIS A 203 22.83 -4.34 -3.50
N GLU A 204 22.76 -3.32 -2.67
CA GLU A 204 22.73 -3.46 -1.22
C GLU A 204 21.52 -2.74 -0.67
N ILE A 205 21.03 -3.18 0.48
CA ILE A 205 20.04 -2.43 1.26
C ILE A 205 20.76 -1.90 2.48
N VAL A 206 20.53 -0.63 2.81
CA VAL A 206 20.92 -0.04 4.09
C VAL A 206 19.71 0.38 4.88
N TRP A 207 19.92 0.58 6.18
CA TRP A 207 18.94 1.14 7.09
C TRP A 207 19.60 2.07 8.12
N CYS A 208 18.82 2.95 8.73
CA CYS A 208 19.19 3.78 9.87
C CYS A 208 17.94 4.17 10.66
N GLU A 209 18.11 4.55 11.93
CA GLU A 209 17.09 5.36 12.62
C GLU A 209 17.17 6.77 12.02
N MET A 210 16.03 7.42 11.80
CA MET A 210 15.96 8.72 11.15
C MET A 210 15.23 9.72 12.03
N ASP A 211 15.72 10.95 12.00
CA ASP A 211 15.22 12.08 12.77
C ASP A 211 15.02 13.30 11.88
N TRP A 212 14.25 14.27 12.39
CA TRP A 212 14.05 15.55 11.72
C TRP A 212 15.28 16.43 11.89
N GLY A 213 15.70 17.07 10.79
CA GLY A 213 16.74 18.08 10.78
C GLY A 213 16.48 19.12 9.71
N GLU A 214 17.46 20.01 9.51
CA GLU A 214 17.39 21.11 8.55
C GLU A 214 18.60 21.10 7.61
N THR A 215 18.39 21.46 6.34
CA THR A 215 19.50 21.63 5.40
C THR A 215 20.34 22.85 5.78
N PRO A 216 21.68 22.75 5.92
CA PRO A 216 22.51 23.85 6.41
C PRO A 216 22.47 25.16 5.61
N ALA A 217 22.10 25.09 4.32
CA ALA A 217 22.13 26.25 3.42
C ALA A 217 20.85 27.10 3.42
N ILE A 218 19.69 26.51 3.72
CA ILE A 218 18.37 27.16 3.56
C ILE A 218 17.36 26.85 4.69
N GLY A 219 17.76 26.14 5.75
CA GLY A 219 16.85 25.79 6.87
C GLY A 219 15.74 24.80 6.52
N ARG A 220 15.68 24.27 5.30
CA ARG A 220 14.60 23.39 4.85
C ARG A 220 14.60 22.07 5.62
N LYS A 221 13.43 21.70 6.14
CA LYS A 221 13.16 20.43 6.82
C LYS A 221 13.55 19.23 5.95
N VAL A 222 14.36 18.35 6.52
CA VAL A 222 14.91 17.14 5.91
C VAL A 222 14.82 16.00 6.93
N LEU A 223 14.65 14.77 6.46
CA LEU A 223 14.72 13.60 7.32
C LEU A 223 16.12 12.97 7.18
N VAL A 224 16.87 12.87 8.27
CA VAL A 224 18.30 12.52 8.26
C VAL A 224 18.55 11.27 9.10
N CYS A 225 19.44 10.38 8.67
CA CYS A 225 19.90 9.30 9.54
C CYS A 225 20.56 9.83 10.84
N ALA A 226 20.08 9.41 12.00
CA ALA A 226 20.66 9.73 13.31
C ALA A 226 22.02 9.05 13.55
N GLN A 227 22.32 7.97 12.83
CA GLN A 227 23.60 7.27 12.81
C GLN A 227 24.00 6.84 11.39
N PRO A 228 25.30 6.60 11.10
CA PRO A 228 25.73 6.14 9.78
C PRO A 228 24.97 4.90 9.28
N ALA A 229 24.40 5.00 8.07
CA ALA A 229 23.52 3.96 7.53
C ALA A 229 24.20 2.60 7.39
N GLN A 230 23.61 1.57 8.00
CA GLN A 230 24.18 0.24 8.15
C GLN A 230 23.72 -0.69 7.03
N LYS A 231 24.62 -1.54 6.50
CA LYS A 231 24.24 -2.58 5.53
C LYS A 231 23.35 -3.63 6.18
N LEU A 232 22.14 -3.80 5.64
CA LEU A 232 21.24 -4.88 6.02
C LEU A 232 21.82 -6.22 5.55
N LYS A 233 21.94 -7.17 6.46
CA LYS A 233 22.50 -8.50 6.18
C LYS A 233 21.37 -9.45 5.82
N LEU A 234 21.21 -9.71 4.53
CA LEU A 234 20.25 -10.66 3.98
C LEU A 234 21.00 -11.83 3.32
N PRO A 235 20.48 -13.07 3.38
CA PRO A 235 21.11 -14.19 2.69
C PRO A 235 21.01 -14.03 1.16
N GLU A 236 22.09 -14.39 0.47
CA GLU A 236 22.23 -14.36 -0.99
C GLU A 236 22.43 -15.79 -1.52
N TRP A 237 21.95 -16.07 -2.72
CA TRP A 237 22.15 -17.33 -3.45
C TRP A 237 22.00 -17.06 -4.95
N VAL A 238 22.46 -18.00 -5.78
CA VAL A 238 22.35 -17.92 -7.24
C VAL A 238 21.22 -18.83 -7.71
N SER A 239 20.46 -18.41 -8.72
CA SER A 239 19.43 -19.26 -9.35
C SER A 239 20.08 -20.45 -10.08
N LYS A 240 19.30 -21.50 -10.34
CA LYS A 240 19.80 -22.70 -11.03
C LYS A 240 20.37 -22.33 -12.42
N PRO A 241 21.48 -22.95 -12.87
CA PRO A 241 22.01 -22.70 -14.21
C PRO A 241 20.93 -22.86 -15.30
N GLY A 242 20.86 -21.89 -16.22
CA GLY A 242 19.84 -21.88 -17.27
C GLY A 242 18.45 -21.36 -16.86
N SER A 243 18.24 -20.96 -15.59
CA SER A 243 17.00 -20.27 -15.18
C SER A 243 16.85 -18.89 -15.83
N CYS A 244 17.94 -18.16 -16.03
CA CYS A 244 17.96 -16.84 -16.69
C CYS A 244 18.20 -17.01 -18.20
N LYS A 245 17.13 -17.24 -18.95
CA LYS A 245 17.13 -17.53 -20.40
C LYS A 245 17.09 -16.25 -21.23
N SER A 246 16.09 -15.39 -21.01
CA SER A 246 15.92 -14.16 -21.78
C SER A 246 16.85 -13.04 -21.32
N LEU A 247 17.23 -13.03 -20.04
CA LEU A 247 18.09 -11.99 -19.44
C LEU A 247 19.28 -12.60 -18.68
N PRO A 248 20.29 -13.20 -19.36
CA PRO A 248 21.38 -13.94 -18.70
C PRO A 248 22.21 -13.12 -17.70
N TYR A 249 22.30 -11.80 -17.86
CA TYR A 249 23.02 -10.94 -16.91
C TYR A 249 22.39 -10.93 -15.50
N LEU A 250 21.11 -11.32 -15.36
CA LEU A 250 20.46 -11.45 -14.06
C LEU A 250 20.97 -12.65 -13.23
N SER A 251 21.68 -13.62 -13.84
CA SER A 251 22.38 -14.67 -13.08
C SER A 251 23.73 -14.19 -12.52
N LEU A 252 24.20 -13.00 -12.91
CA LEU A 252 25.39 -12.33 -12.39
C LEU A 252 25.05 -11.28 -11.33
N LYS A 253 23.76 -11.12 -11.01
CA LYS A 253 23.28 -10.15 -10.04
C LYS A 253 23.69 -10.59 -8.64
N ALA A 254 24.13 -9.64 -7.83
CA ALA A 254 24.47 -9.85 -6.44
C ALA A 254 23.62 -8.93 -5.54
N GLY A 255 23.24 -9.45 -4.38
CA GLY A 255 22.35 -8.78 -3.44
C GLY A 255 20.95 -8.41 -3.98
N HIS A 256 20.24 -7.67 -3.14
CA HIS A 256 18.78 -7.57 -3.16
C HIS A 256 18.29 -6.29 -3.84
N SER A 257 17.13 -6.35 -4.51
CA SER A 257 16.59 -5.23 -5.28
C SER A 257 15.16 -4.87 -4.91
N ASP A 258 14.88 -3.57 -5.05
CA ASP A 258 13.55 -2.98 -4.99
C ASP A 258 12.76 -3.36 -3.71
N PRO A 259 13.35 -3.17 -2.51
CA PRO A 259 12.67 -3.48 -1.26
C PRO A 259 11.39 -2.64 -1.12
N ARG A 260 10.36 -3.28 -0.58
CA ARG A 260 9.09 -2.69 -0.16
C ARG A 260 8.90 -3.03 1.32
N VAL A 261 8.94 -2.02 2.17
CA VAL A 261 8.71 -2.17 3.61
C VAL A 261 7.30 -1.70 3.94
N LEU A 262 6.60 -2.48 4.76
CA LEU A 262 5.24 -2.22 5.23
C LEU A 262 5.03 -2.92 6.58
N PHE A 263 3.96 -2.58 7.28
CA PHE A 263 3.42 -3.44 8.33
C PHE A 263 2.36 -4.39 7.77
N SER A 264 2.24 -5.60 8.35
CA SER A 264 1.02 -6.42 8.23
C SER A 264 -0.08 -5.88 9.16
N PRO A 265 -1.36 -6.28 8.99
CA PRO A 265 -2.43 -5.95 9.95
C PRO A 265 -2.11 -6.33 11.40
N ARG A 266 -1.27 -7.37 11.58
CA ARG A 266 -0.80 -7.85 12.88
C ARG A 266 0.35 -7.04 13.48
N GLY A 267 0.81 -5.98 12.81
CA GLY A 267 1.96 -5.18 13.23
C GLY A 267 3.32 -5.81 12.93
N GLU A 268 3.42 -6.83 12.09
CA GLU A 268 4.72 -7.38 11.68
C GLU A 268 5.39 -6.41 10.69
N PRO A 269 6.61 -5.89 10.94
CA PRO A 269 7.32 -5.04 10.00
C PRO A 269 7.96 -5.92 8.93
N LEU A 270 7.31 -6.04 7.78
CA LEU A 270 7.71 -6.92 6.69
C LEU A 270 8.46 -6.16 5.60
N MET A 271 9.48 -6.80 5.04
CA MET A 271 10.11 -6.38 3.80
C MET A 271 9.83 -7.43 2.71
N VAL A 272 9.17 -7.01 1.63
CA VAL A 272 9.18 -7.75 0.35
C VAL A 272 10.37 -7.27 -0.46
N VAL A 273 11.15 -8.21 -1.03
CA VAL A 273 12.38 -7.88 -1.73
C VAL A 273 12.70 -8.87 -2.84
N GLY A 274 13.24 -8.39 -3.96
CA GLY A 274 13.68 -9.23 -5.07
C GLY A 274 15.09 -9.79 -4.87
N ASN A 275 15.26 -11.08 -5.14
CA ASN A 275 16.56 -11.78 -5.17
C ASN A 275 16.54 -12.82 -6.31
N ASN A 276 17.66 -13.47 -6.62
CA ASN A 276 17.61 -14.63 -7.53
C ASN A 276 16.61 -15.67 -6.99
N GLY A 277 15.84 -16.30 -7.89
CA GLY A 277 14.81 -17.25 -7.50
C GLY A 277 15.37 -18.61 -7.08
N LYS A 278 14.60 -19.38 -6.30
CA LYS A 278 14.89 -20.82 -6.10
C LYS A 278 14.29 -21.66 -7.24
N SER A 279 13.14 -21.21 -7.75
CA SER A 279 12.36 -21.87 -8.80
C SER A 279 12.56 -21.27 -10.19
N ASN A 280 12.92 -19.98 -10.27
CA ASN A 280 13.08 -19.21 -11.51
C ASN A 280 14.36 -18.34 -11.48
N CYS A 281 14.55 -17.41 -12.44
CA CYS A 281 15.75 -16.56 -12.48
C CYS A 281 15.77 -15.55 -11.33
N MET A 282 14.63 -14.89 -11.09
CA MET A 282 14.44 -13.84 -10.08
C MET A 282 13.11 -14.03 -9.39
N GLY A 283 13.12 -14.18 -8.06
CA GLY A 283 11.93 -14.33 -7.21
C GLY A 283 11.69 -13.09 -6.33
N GLN A 284 10.51 -13.03 -5.71
CA GLN A 284 10.18 -12.07 -4.65
C GLN A 284 10.07 -12.80 -3.32
N PHE A 285 10.61 -12.19 -2.25
CA PHE A 285 10.77 -12.82 -0.94
C PHE A 285 10.26 -11.91 0.16
N ALA A 286 9.57 -12.46 1.15
CA ALA A 286 9.23 -11.76 2.39
C ALA A 286 10.19 -12.13 3.53
N ILE A 287 10.49 -11.15 4.39
CA ILE A 287 11.20 -11.33 5.66
C ILE A 287 10.68 -10.36 6.72
N ASP A 288 10.67 -10.79 7.98
CA ASP A 288 10.36 -9.92 9.12
C ASP A 288 11.63 -9.13 9.51
N LEU A 289 11.53 -7.80 9.52
CA LEU A 289 12.65 -6.92 9.79
C LEU A 289 13.24 -7.10 11.18
N ARG A 290 12.48 -7.60 12.15
CA ARG A 290 12.96 -7.86 13.53
C ARG A 290 14.04 -8.94 13.60
N VAL A 291 14.17 -9.75 12.55
CA VAL A 291 15.20 -10.79 12.41
C VAL A 291 16.52 -10.23 11.90
N VAL A 292 16.48 -9.13 11.12
CA VAL A 292 17.64 -8.60 10.37
C VAL A 292 18.07 -7.19 10.80
N VAL A 293 17.26 -6.49 11.58
CA VAL A 293 17.57 -5.20 12.20
C VAL A 293 17.73 -5.40 13.72
N PRO A 294 18.95 -5.26 14.27
CA PRO A 294 19.21 -5.50 15.69
C PRO A 294 18.34 -4.66 16.64
N GLY A 295 17.68 -5.34 17.58
CA GLY A 295 16.86 -4.73 18.62
C GLY A 295 15.53 -4.14 18.13
N LEU A 296 15.17 -4.25 16.84
CA LEU A 296 13.98 -3.60 16.29
C LEU A 296 12.68 -3.98 17.03
N ASN A 297 12.59 -5.22 17.49
CA ASN A 297 11.45 -5.70 18.28
C ASN A 297 11.19 -4.82 19.52
N TRP A 298 12.24 -4.43 20.25
CA TRP A 298 12.18 -3.56 21.44
C TRP A 298 11.92 -2.10 21.08
N LYS A 299 12.49 -1.63 19.96
CA LYS A 299 12.28 -0.25 19.48
C LYS A 299 10.86 0.01 18.97
N MET A 300 10.14 -1.04 18.56
CA MET A 300 8.76 -0.95 18.06
C MET A 300 7.71 -1.50 19.04
N GLY A 301 8.11 -2.03 20.22
CA GLY A 301 7.17 -2.61 21.20
C GLY A 301 6.52 -3.95 20.81
N LEU A 302 7.08 -4.67 19.82
CA LEU A 302 6.41 -5.77 19.11
C LEU A 302 6.63 -7.17 19.71
N HIS A 303 7.06 -7.29 20.98
CA HIS A 303 7.38 -8.58 21.63
C HIS A 303 6.24 -9.59 21.60
N HIS A 304 5.02 -9.10 21.71
CA HIS A 304 3.79 -9.89 21.73
C HIS A 304 3.39 -10.38 20.33
N VAL A 305 3.93 -9.79 19.25
CA VAL A 305 3.61 -10.16 17.86
C VAL A 305 4.51 -11.33 17.41
N PRO A 306 3.98 -12.50 17.04
CA PRO A 306 4.79 -13.61 16.55
C PRO A 306 5.60 -13.26 15.29
N ILE A 307 6.78 -13.87 15.13
CA ILE A 307 7.61 -13.75 13.92
C ILE A 307 7.30 -14.92 12.97
N ARG A 308 6.56 -14.67 11.90
CA ARG A 308 6.26 -15.68 10.87
C ARG A 308 7.41 -15.85 9.87
N TYR A 309 7.93 -14.74 9.32
CA TYR A 309 8.95 -14.76 8.27
C TYR A 309 10.37 -14.72 8.84
N LYS A 310 10.75 -15.81 9.53
CA LYS A 310 12.07 -15.97 10.19
C LYS A 310 13.27 -16.03 9.22
N THR A 311 13.03 -16.26 7.94
CA THR A 311 14.03 -16.28 6.86
C THR A 311 13.42 -15.71 5.59
N LEU A 312 14.24 -15.42 4.56
CA LEU A 312 13.73 -15.01 3.24
C LEU A 312 12.85 -16.13 2.65
N THR A 313 11.54 -15.91 2.74
CA THR A 313 10.48 -16.82 2.33
C THR A 313 10.06 -16.42 0.93
N GLU A 314 10.22 -17.31 -0.05
CA GLU A 314 9.78 -17.06 -1.43
C GLU A 314 8.27 -16.91 -1.40
N LEU A 315 7.77 -15.79 -1.91
CA LEU A 315 6.33 -15.59 -2.02
C LEU A 315 5.78 -16.59 -3.05
N PRO A 316 4.58 -17.13 -2.85
CA PRO A 316 3.99 -18.05 -3.81
C PRO A 316 3.43 -17.31 -5.03
N ARG A 317 3.36 -18.01 -6.16
CA ARG A 317 2.58 -17.66 -7.37
C ARG A 317 2.06 -18.96 -8.01
N PRO A 318 0.88 -18.98 -8.66
CA PRO A 318 0.36 -20.16 -9.34
C PRO A 318 1.29 -20.66 -10.45
N GLU A 319 1.72 -19.75 -11.33
CA GLU A 319 2.66 -20.01 -12.42
C GLU A 319 3.76 -18.93 -12.42
N TYR A 320 5.02 -19.32 -12.25
CA TYR A 320 6.15 -18.40 -12.18
C TYR A 320 6.64 -17.99 -13.57
N ASN A 321 6.80 -16.69 -13.79
CA ASN A 321 7.57 -16.13 -14.89
C ASN A 321 9.07 -16.36 -14.68
N GLU A 322 9.88 -16.12 -15.72
CA GLU A 322 11.34 -16.14 -15.59
C GLU A 322 11.83 -15.14 -14.53
N VAL A 323 11.28 -13.92 -14.55
CA VAL A 323 11.69 -12.79 -13.70
C VAL A 323 10.48 -12.19 -13.00
N GLU A 324 10.49 -12.24 -11.67
CA GLU A 324 9.42 -11.72 -10.83
C GLU A 324 9.82 -10.41 -10.15
N LYS A 325 8.91 -9.44 -10.16
CA LYS A 325 9.17 -8.08 -9.71
C LYS A 325 7.88 -7.40 -9.22
N ASN A 326 8.04 -6.53 -8.22
CA ASN A 326 7.00 -5.64 -7.68
C ASN A 326 5.74 -6.33 -7.13
N TRP A 327 5.84 -7.57 -6.63
CA TRP A 327 4.70 -8.23 -5.99
C TRP A 327 4.36 -7.58 -4.64
N PHE A 328 3.07 -7.53 -4.29
CA PHE A 328 2.59 -6.90 -3.06
C PHE A 328 1.80 -7.86 -2.18
N LEU A 329 1.92 -7.64 -0.87
CA LEU A 329 1.03 -8.25 0.11
C LEU A 329 -0.23 -7.39 0.25
N MET A 330 -1.36 -8.07 0.44
CA MET A 330 -2.67 -7.48 0.72
C MET A 330 -3.46 -8.41 1.63
N TRP A 331 -4.44 -7.85 2.34
CA TRP A 331 -5.22 -8.58 3.35
C TRP A 331 -6.71 -8.25 3.24
N ASP A 332 -7.55 -9.28 3.21
CA ASP A 332 -9.02 -9.15 3.14
C ASP A 332 -9.65 -8.68 4.45
N GLU A 333 -10.98 -8.59 4.51
CA GLU A 333 -11.73 -8.15 5.69
C GLU A 333 -11.54 -9.04 6.94
N ALA A 334 -11.03 -10.26 6.76
CA ALA A 334 -10.72 -11.21 7.83
C ALA A 334 -9.20 -11.30 8.12
N ASP A 335 -8.43 -10.32 7.62
CA ASP A 335 -6.96 -10.28 7.68
C ASP A 335 -6.27 -11.54 7.12
N ILE A 336 -6.92 -12.24 6.18
CA ILE A 336 -6.29 -13.34 5.43
C ILE A 336 -5.35 -12.72 4.39
N GLY A 337 -4.10 -13.18 4.37
CA GLY A 337 -3.06 -12.61 3.50
C GLY A 337 -3.04 -13.22 2.09
N TYR A 338 -2.84 -12.36 1.09
CA TYR A 338 -2.69 -12.71 -0.32
C TYR A 338 -1.48 -11.99 -0.93
N VAL A 339 -1.06 -12.46 -2.11
CA VAL A 339 -0.03 -11.84 -2.95
C VAL A 339 -0.68 -11.37 -4.24
N GLN A 340 -0.55 -10.06 -4.56
CA GLN A 340 -0.87 -9.53 -5.88
C GLN A 340 0.39 -9.52 -6.76
N HIS A 341 0.30 -10.20 -7.88
CA HIS A 341 1.29 -10.26 -8.95
C HIS A 341 0.75 -9.47 -10.14
N GLU A 342 1.49 -8.44 -10.55
CA GLU A 342 1.17 -7.56 -11.68
C GLU A 342 -0.15 -6.75 -11.49
N THR A 343 -0.33 -5.71 -12.29
CA THR A 343 -1.58 -4.91 -12.33
C THR A 343 -2.25 -4.98 -13.70
N GLU A 344 -1.50 -5.23 -14.79
CA GLU A 344 -2.07 -5.38 -16.14
C GLU A 344 -2.59 -6.80 -16.40
N HIS A 345 -1.74 -7.81 -16.21
CA HIS A 345 -2.13 -9.21 -16.20
C HIS A 345 -2.31 -9.68 -14.76
N ARG A 346 -3.18 -8.97 -14.03
CA ARG A 346 -3.35 -9.10 -12.58
C ARG A 346 -3.63 -10.55 -12.18
N SER A 347 -2.82 -11.03 -11.25
CA SER A 347 -3.01 -12.31 -10.58
C SER A 347 -2.99 -12.09 -9.07
N VAL A 348 -3.91 -12.71 -8.34
CA VAL A 348 -3.91 -12.70 -6.86
C VAL A 348 -3.93 -14.15 -6.39
N SER A 349 -3.10 -14.52 -5.41
CA SER A 349 -3.14 -15.87 -4.82
C SER A 349 -2.89 -15.85 -3.31
N LEU A 350 -3.32 -16.91 -2.62
CA LEU A 350 -3.30 -16.97 -1.16
C LEU A 350 -1.86 -17.12 -0.62
N LEU A 351 -1.45 -16.24 0.29
CA LEU A 351 -0.08 -16.11 0.79
C LEU A 351 0.44 -17.38 1.49
N ASN A 352 -0.46 -18.12 2.14
CA ASN A 352 -0.13 -19.31 2.93
C ASN A 352 -0.59 -20.64 2.26
N ALA A 353 -1.10 -20.63 1.02
CA ALA A 353 -1.45 -21.87 0.35
C ALA A 353 -0.19 -22.65 -0.10
N PRO A 354 -0.17 -23.98 0.00
CA PRO A 354 0.90 -24.79 -0.57
C PRO A 354 0.88 -24.68 -2.10
N GLN A 355 2.04 -24.87 -2.75
CA GLN A 355 2.23 -24.63 -4.19
C GLN A 355 1.21 -25.36 -5.08
N ASN A 356 0.82 -26.59 -4.74
CA ASN A 356 -0.17 -27.39 -5.47
C ASN A 356 -1.63 -26.92 -5.28
N LYS A 357 -1.87 -25.92 -4.42
CA LYS A 357 -3.17 -25.26 -4.20
C LYS A 357 -3.12 -23.76 -4.54
N GLN A 358 -2.04 -23.30 -5.19
CA GLN A 358 -1.96 -21.92 -5.66
C GLN A 358 -2.84 -21.73 -6.88
N VAL A 359 -3.83 -20.86 -6.77
CA VAL A 359 -4.81 -20.53 -7.82
C VAL A 359 -4.85 -19.01 -7.96
N ASN A 360 -4.98 -18.51 -9.19
CA ASN A 360 -5.26 -17.11 -9.42
C ASN A 360 -6.75 -16.85 -9.14
N ILE A 361 -7.05 -16.05 -8.12
CA ILE A 361 -8.42 -15.65 -7.78
C ILE A 361 -8.85 -14.32 -8.40
N ALA A 362 -7.93 -13.56 -9.02
CA ALA A 362 -8.24 -12.25 -9.57
C ALA A 362 -9.20 -12.36 -10.76
N THR A 363 -10.19 -11.46 -10.81
CA THR A 363 -11.11 -11.31 -11.95
C THR A 363 -10.33 -11.13 -13.25
N PRO A 364 -10.56 -11.96 -14.29
CA PRO A 364 -9.77 -11.92 -15.52
C PRO A 364 -9.92 -10.62 -16.31
N GLY A 365 -8.79 -10.17 -16.88
CA GLY A 365 -8.72 -9.00 -17.76
C GLY A 365 -8.32 -7.70 -17.07
N ILE A 366 -8.02 -6.68 -17.87
CA ILE A 366 -7.67 -5.35 -17.38
C ILE A 366 -8.92 -4.47 -17.32
N GLN A 367 -9.17 -3.86 -16.16
CA GLN A 367 -10.30 -2.96 -15.99
C GLN A 367 -10.25 -1.77 -16.95
N LYS A 368 -11.43 -1.36 -17.44
CA LYS A 368 -11.61 -0.34 -18.48
C LYS A 368 -10.99 1.02 -18.10
N CYS A 369 -11.13 1.41 -16.84
CA CYS A 369 -10.50 2.61 -16.27
C CYS A 369 -8.96 2.63 -16.33
N LEU A 370 -8.31 1.46 -16.32
CA LEU A 370 -6.85 1.30 -16.36
C LEU A 370 -6.35 1.13 -17.80
N SER A 371 -7.02 0.31 -18.61
CA SER A 371 -6.67 0.12 -20.02
C SER A 371 -6.81 1.42 -20.82
N ALA A 372 -7.79 2.27 -20.51
CA ALA A 372 -7.94 3.61 -21.07
C ALA A 372 -6.77 4.57 -20.77
N LEU A 373 -5.88 4.26 -19.82
CA LEU A 373 -4.66 5.04 -19.58
C LEU A 373 -3.56 4.74 -20.60
N LYS A 374 -3.60 3.58 -21.27
CA LYS A 374 -2.62 3.23 -22.31
C LYS A 374 -2.90 4.05 -23.58
N ARG A 375 -1.85 4.72 -24.04
CA ARG A 375 -1.85 5.50 -25.28
C ARG A 375 -1.28 4.68 -26.43
N PRO A 376 -1.81 4.78 -27.66
CA PRO A 376 -1.16 4.21 -28.84
C PRO A 376 0.20 4.91 -29.05
N MET A 377 1.27 4.11 -29.15
CA MET A 377 2.64 4.61 -29.38
C MET A 377 2.93 4.67 -30.88
N LYS A 378 3.56 5.76 -31.34
CA LYS A 378 3.87 5.98 -32.77
C LYS A 378 4.92 5.00 -33.28
N ASP A 379 5.94 4.73 -32.46
CA ASP A 379 6.93 3.69 -32.73
C ASP A 379 7.06 2.75 -31.53
N ARG A 380 6.47 1.55 -31.65
CA ARG A 380 6.52 0.51 -30.62
C ARG A 380 7.92 -0.14 -30.45
N LYS A 381 8.89 0.14 -31.32
CA LYS A 381 10.27 -0.37 -31.17
C LYS A 381 11.11 0.52 -30.24
N THR A 382 10.85 1.82 -30.24
CA THR A 382 11.61 2.80 -29.45
C THR A 382 10.81 3.38 -28.29
N GLN A 383 9.48 3.24 -28.29
CA GLN A 383 8.59 3.79 -27.26
C GLN A 383 7.69 2.71 -26.67
N ALA A 384 7.52 2.75 -25.34
CA ALA A 384 6.63 1.85 -24.60
C ALA A 384 5.87 2.61 -23.51
N ASN A 385 4.69 2.09 -23.15
CA ASN A 385 3.93 2.54 -22.00
C ASN A 385 3.30 1.36 -21.24
N ASP A 386 3.84 1.14 -20.05
CA ASP A 386 3.64 -0.08 -19.29
C ASP A 386 3.03 0.24 -17.93
N ILE A 387 2.08 -0.59 -17.50
CA ILE A 387 1.48 -0.49 -16.17
C ILE A 387 2.44 -1.14 -15.17
N HIS A 388 2.80 -0.39 -14.13
CA HIS A 388 3.77 -0.78 -13.13
C HIS A 388 3.18 -0.67 -11.72
N GLN A 389 3.18 -1.79 -11.01
CA GLN A 389 2.94 -1.87 -9.58
C GLN A 389 3.91 -0.97 -8.79
N ALA A 390 3.43 -0.01 -7.98
CA ALA A 390 4.26 1.07 -7.42
C ALA A 390 4.38 1.17 -5.89
N THR A 391 3.37 0.84 -5.08
CA THR A 391 3.48 0.77 -3.60
C THR A 391 2.89 -0.53 -3.08
N ASN A 392 3.19 -0.91 -1.83
CA ASN A 392 2.34 -1.86 -1.11
C ASN A 392 0.89 -1.33 -1.00
N SER A 393 -0.01 -2.20 -0.54
CA SER A 393 -1.40 -1.84 -0.26
C SER A 393 -1.60 -1.23 1.14
N LEU A 394 -2.71 -0.50 1.34
CA LEU A 394 -3.27 -0.06 2.62
C LEU A 394 -4.80 -0.16 2.58
N ARG A 395 -5.47 -0.29 3.73
CA ARG A 395 -6.94 -0.31 3.88
C ARG A 395 -7.43 1.07 4.36
N VAL A 396 -8.42 1.67 3.70
CA VAL A 396 -8.93 3.02 4.01
C VAL A 396 -10.44 2.97 4.20
N THR A 397 -10.97 3.53 5.29
CA THR A 397 -12.40 3.83 5.41
C THR A 397 -12.69 5.20 4.82
N LEU A 398 -13.69 5.29 3.96
CA LEU A 398 -14.03 6.46 3.14
C LEU A 398 -14.90 7.50 3.89
N CYS A 399 -14.57 7.73 5.17
CA CYS A 399 -15.05 8.85 5.99
C CYS A 399 -13.94 9.31 6.95
N ASP A 400 -14.10 10.51 7.53
CA ASP A 400 -13.19 10.99 8.58
C ASP A 400 -13.52 10.31 9.93
N PHE A 401 -12.55 10.27 10.84
CA PHE A 401 -12.74 9.74 12.19
C PHE A 401 -13.66 10.64 13.06
N PRO A 402 -14.46 10.08 13.99
CA PRO A 402 -14.77 8.66 14.12
C PRO A 402 -15.83 8.23 13.11
N CYS A 403 -15.60 7.12 12.42
CA CYS A 403 -16.63 6.47 11.62
C CYS A 403 -16.45 4.95 11.59
N ILE A 404 -17.54 4.18 11.81
CA ILE A 404 -17.48 2.70 11.80
C ILE A 404 -17.03 2.20 10.42
N PRO A 405 -15.97 1.36 10.34
CA PRO A 405 -15.60 0.64 9.13
C PRO A 405 -16.54 -0.55 8.84
N THR A 406 -16.91 -0.69 7.58
CA THR A 406 -17.69 -1.81 7.03
C THR A 406 -17.15 -2.15 5.64
N ILE A 407 -17.44 -3.35 5.13
CA ILE A 407 -17.02 -3.75 3.78
C ILE A 407 -17.57 -2.85 2.65
N HIS A 408 -18.54 -1.98 2.92
CA HIS A 408 -19.18 -1.09 1.95
C HIS A 408 -18.61 0.34 1.93
N ASN A 409 -17.99 0.79 3.02
CA ASN A 409 -17.30 2.08 3.11
C ASN A 409 -15.78 1.94 3.27
N THR A 410 -15.24 0.72 3.31
CA THR A 410 -13.80 0.44 3.44
C THR A 410 -13.26 -0.21 2.16
N VAL A 411 -12.13 0.30 1.67
CA VAL A 411 -11.47 -0.12 0.42
C VAL A 411 -10.00 -0.43 0.64
N ILE A 412 -9.39 -1.17 -0.27
CA ILE A 412 -7.93 -1.29 -0.34
C ILE A 412 -7.40 -0.36 -1.43
N ILE A 413 -6.31 0.34 -1.13
CA ILE A 413 -5.64 1.24 -2.07
C ILE A 413 -4.23 0.76 -2.39
N GLU A 414 -3.79 0.92 -3.63
CA GLU A 414 -2.39 0.81 -4.04
C GLU A 414 -2.04 1.96 -4.99
N LEU A 415 -0.80 2.44 -4.99
CA LEU A 415 -0.32 3.28 -6.09
C LEU A 415 0.14 2.38 -7.24
N MET A 416 -0.24 2.81 -8.44
CA MET A 416 0.20 2.27 -9.72
C MET A 416 0.88 3.40 -10.51
N HIS A 417 1.94 3.06 -11.24
CA HIS A 417 2.49 3.91 -12.27
C HIS A 417 2.04 3.50 -13.67
N MET A 418 1.73 4.48 -14.51
CA MET A 418 1.90 4.34 -15.95
C MET A 418 3.31 4.81 -16.29
N LYS A 419 4.20 3.87 -16.57
CA LYS A 419 5.58 4.13 -16.96
C LYS A 419 5.62 4.46 -18.44
N TYR A 420 6.23 5.58 -18.80
CA TYR A 420 6.51 5.94 -20.19
C TYR A 420 8.02 5.85 -20.43
N LYS A 421 8.38 5.17 -21.52
CA LYS A 421 9.77 5.01 -21.95
C LYS A 421 9.92 5.43 -23.40
N ASN A 422 10.96 6.20 -23.71
CA ASN A 422 11.51 6.33 -25.05
C ASN A 422 13.04 6.10 -25.02
N VAL A 423 13.78 6.49 -26.05
CA VAL A 423 15.25 6.30 -26.14
C VAL A 423 16.02 7.23 -25.20
N TYR A 424 15.44 8.39 -24.87
CA TYR A 424 16.08 9.48 -24.12
C TYR A 424 15.50 9.66 -22.71
N GLU A 425 14.23 9.32 -22.51
CA GLU A 425 13.47 9.66 -21.31
C GLU A 425 12.78 8.43 -20.70
N LEU A 426 12.70 8.45 -19.37
CA LEU A 426 11.91 7.52 -18.58
C LEU A 426 11.17 8.32 -17.50
N PHE A 427 9.85 8.42 -17.61
CA PHE A 427 9.01 9.15 -16.67
C PHE A 427 7.80 8.31 -16.26
N TYR A 428 7.23 8.63 -15.09
CA TYR A 428 6.09 7.90 -14.54
C TYR A 428 4.94 8.87 -14.31
N ARG A 429 3.73 8.44 -14.67
CA ARG A 429 2.48 9.01 -14.15
C ARG A 429 1.98 8.14 -13.03
N ARG A 430 1.47 8.72 -11.95
CA ARG A 430 1.05 8.00 -10.73
C ARG A 430 -0.46 8.08 -10.58
N TYR A 431 -1.08 7.00 -10.13
CA TYR A 431 -2.52 6.91 -9.85
C TYR A 431 -2.71 6.07 -8.59
N VAL A 432 -3.73 6.35 -7.79
CA VAL A 432 -4.22 5.37 -6.83
C VAL A 432 -5.22 4.48 -7.55
N ILE A 433 -5.08 3.17 -7.35
CA ILE A 433 -6.09 2.16 -7.67
C ILE A 433 -6.87 1.88 -6.39
N ILE A 434 -8.19 1.86 -6.51
CA ILE A 434 -9.13 1.53 -5.43
C ILE A 434 -9.70 0.14 -5.72
N MET A 435 -9.62 -0.74 -4.73
CA MET A 435 -10.06 -2.13 -4.78
C MET A 435 -11.09 -2.41 -3.68
N ASN A 436 -11.99 -3.38 -3.93
CA ASN A 436 -12.78 -3.99 -2.86
C ASN A 436 -11.87 -4.48 -1.74
N VAL A 437 -12.30 -4.32 -0.48
CA VAL A 437 -11.59 -4.90 0.67
C VAL A 437 -11.73 -6.42 0.74
N THR A 438 -12.79 -6.96 0.14
CA THR A 438 -13.06 -8.39 0.06
C THR A 438 -12.36 -9.04 -1.14
N ALA A 439 -11.96 -10.31 -1.00
CA ALA A 439 -11.53 -11.12 -2.14
C ALA A 439 -12.67 -11.24 -3.18
N PRO A 440 -12.40 -11.18 -4.51
CA PRO A 440 -11.10 -11.24 -5.19
C PRO A 440 -10.40 -9.87 -5.39
N PHE A 441 -10.73 -8.87 -4.57
CA PHE A 441 -10.12 -7.54 -4.57
C PHE A 441 -10.29 -6.81 -5.90
N ASP A 442 -11.52 -6.82 -6.44
CA ASP A 442 -11.80 -6.18 -7.73
C ASP A 442 -11.40 -4.70 -7.73
N VAL A 443 -10.74 -4.28 -8.80
CA VAL A 443 -10.41 -2.88 -9.05
C VAL A 443 -11.69 -2.14 -9.45
N ILE A 444 -12.25 -1.41 -8.49
CA ILE A 444 -13.51 -0.68 -8.60
C ILE A 444 -13.33 0.78 -9.04
N GLY A 445 -12.13 1.35 -8.86
CA GLY A 445 -11.85 2.71 -9.30
C GLY A 445 -10.37 3.08 -9.40
N ARG A 446 -10.10 4.28 -9.91
CA ARG A 446 -8.79 4.95 -9.84
C ARG A 446 -8.91 6.47 -9.72
N THR A 447 -7.90 7.14 -9.19
CA THR A 447 -7.84 8.62 -9.15
C THR A 447 -7.34 9.23 -10.46
N GLY A 448 -7.25 10.56 -10.52
CA GLY A 448 -6.51 11.31 -11.53
C GLY A 448 -4.98 11.07 -11.43
N ASN A 449 -4.19 11.76 -12.26
CA ASN A 449 -2.73 11.66 -12.15
C ASN A 449 -2.22 12.40 -10.90
N LEU A 450 -1.44 11.75 -10.04
CA LEU A 450 -0.84 12.38 -8.87
C LEU A 450 0.45 13.12 -9.24
N MET A 451 0.56 14.39 -8.84
CA MET A 451 1.78 15.19 -8.88
C MET A 451 2.20 15.55 -7.46
N TYR A 452 3.50 15.55 -7.18
CA TYR A 452 4.04 15.83 -5.85
C TYR A 452 4.60 17.26 -5.78
N ALA A 453 4.16 18.06 -4.80
CA ALA A 453 4.58 19.45 -4.66
C ALA A 453 6.11 19.56 -4.45
N GLY A 454 6.72 20.53 -5.13
CA GLY A 454 8.18 20.71 -5.14
C GLY A 454 8.97 19.65 -5.92
N THR A 455 8.35 18.98 -6.89
CA THR A 455 9.05 18.06 -7.79
C THR A 455 8.94 18.51 -9.26
N ASP A 456 9.95 18.16 -10.08
CA ASP A 456 9.93 18.37 -11.53
C ASP A 456 9.54 17.07 -12.23
N GLU A 457 8.38 17.05 -12.89
CA GLU A 457 7.83 15.90 -13.63
C GLU A 457 8.66 15.47 -14.86
N ARG A 458 9.71 16.22 -15.24
CA ARG A 458 10.73 15.79 -16.21
C ARG A 458 11.77 14.85 -15.60
N THR A 459 11.86 14.81 -14.27
CA THR A 459 12.71 13.92 -13.50
C THR A 459 12.08 12.54 -13.41
N MET A 460 12.90 11.47 -13.35
CA MET A 460 12.39 10.12 -13.11
C MET A 460 11.94 9.99 -11.65
N LEU A 461 10.66 10.28 -11.40
CA LEU A 461 10.01 10.29 -10.09
C LEU A 461 9.06 9.11 -9.94
N TYR A 462 9.27 8.26 -8.94
CA TYR A 462 8.48 7.06 -8.73
C TYR A 462 8.24 6.79 -7.24
N SER A 463 7.00 6.49 -6.90
CA SER A 463 6.58 5.97 -5.59
C SER A 463 7.19 4.59 -5.33
N VAL A 464 7.49 4.26 -4.07
CA VAL A 464 8.12 2.98 -3.67
C VAL A 464 7.25 2.23 -2.67
N SER A 465 6.83 2.87 -1.60
CA SER A 465 5.96 2.28 -0.58
C SER A 465 5.11 3.36 0.06
N MET A 466 4.08 2.94 0.76
CA MET A 466 3.28 3.84 1.60
C MET A 466 2.93 3.18 2.93
N THR A 467 2.86 3.99 3.98
CA THR A 467 2.48 3.54 5.32
C THR A 467 1.67 4.64 6.00
N TRP A 468 0.78 4.25 6.89
CA TRP A 468 0.17 5.20 7.83
C TRP A 468 1.23 5.79 8.76
N ASP A 469 1.05 7.06 9.13
CA ASP A 469 1.82 7.73 10.19
C ASP A 469 0.93 8.04 11.40
N HIS A 470 0.39 6.97 11.97
CA HIS A 470 -0.45 7.04 13.16
C HIS A 470 0.30 7.45 14.43
N GLU A 471 1.63 7.31 14.43
CA GLU A 471 2.48 7.67 15.55
C GLU A 471 2.80 9.16 15.56
N HIS A 472 3.01 9.84 14.43
CA HIS A 472 3.43 11.25 14.48
C HIS A 472 2.38 12.24 13.99
N TYR A 473 1.44 11.82 13.13
CA TYR A 473 0.49 12.74 12.48
C TYR A 473 -0.97 12.25 12.44
N ARG A 474 -1.39 11.42 13.40
CA ARG A 474 -2.81 11.16 13.69
C ARG A 474 -3.44 12.32 14.48
N GLY A 475 -4.55 12.86 13.99
CA GLY A 475 -5.28 13.98 14.60
C GLY A 475 -6.33 13.61 15.64
N HIS A 476 -6.52 12.31 15.91
CA HIS A 476 -7.54 11.74 16.79
C HIS A 476 -6.99 10.62 17.69
N GLU A 477 -7.83 10.08 18.56
CA GLU A 477 -7.49 8.98 19.48
C GLU A 477 -7.37 7.62 18.77
N GLU A 478 -6.89 6.59 19.48
CA GLU A 478 -6.92 5.22 18.95
C GLU A 478 -8.36 4.67 18.97
N TRP A 479 -8.67 3.75 18.07
CA TRP A 479 -9.99 3.12 18.05
C TRP A 479 -10.21 2.26 19.30
N ASP A 480 -11.15 2.68 20.15
CA ASP A 480 -11.81 1.85 21.16
C ASP A 480 -13.18 1.40 20.62
N GLU A 481 -13.43 0.08 20.59
CA GLU A 481 -14.67 -0.52 20.08
C GLU A 481 -15.90 -0.13 20.91
N ASP A 482 -15.76 0.03 22.23
CA ASP A 482 -16.86 0.39 23.14
C ASP A 482 -17.35 1.83 22.88
N VAL A 483 -16.43 2.71 22.47
CA VAL A 483 -16.66 4.14 22.24
C VAL A 483 -17.08 4.43 20.78
N HIS A 484 -16.38 3.81 19.82
CA HIS A 484 -16.50 4.16 18.40
C HIS A 484 -17.23 3.11 17.56
N GLY A 485 -17.30 1.86 18.02
CA GLY A 485 -18.00 0.75 17.34
C GLY A 485 -19.51 0.94 17.25
N GLY A 486 -20.06 1.87 18.02
CA GLY A 486 -21.45 2.30 17.89
C GLY A 486 -22.47 1.39 18.55
N HIS A 487 -22.03 0.39 19.32
CA HIS A 487 -22.88 -0.58 20.00
C HIS A 487 -23.99 0.09 20.81
N GLN A 488 -23.64 1.09 21.64
CA GLN A 488 -24.60 1.89 22.41
C GLN A 488 -25.67 2.56 21.52
N TYR A 489 -25.26 3.16 20.40
CA TYR A 489 -26.19 3.82 19.48
C TYR A 489 -27.09 2.82 18.74
N LEU A 490 -26.58 1.65 18.38
CA LEU A 490 -27.35 0.58 17.75
C LEU A 490 -28.38 0.00 18.72
N GLU A 491 -27.99 -0.31 19.95
CA GLU A 491 -28.88 -0.78 21.03
C GLU A 491 -29.99 0.24 21.30
N GLU A 492 -29.66 1.54 21.40
CA GLU A 492 -30.67 2.60 21.54
C GLU A 492 -31.61 2.71 20.33
N MET A 493 -31.10 2.55 19.10
CA MET A 493 -31.91 2.57 17.87
C MET A 493 -32.84 1.35 17.77
N GLU A 494 -32.43 0.19 18.28
CA GLU A 494 -33.24 -1.02 18.30
C GLU A 494 -34.32 -0.91 19.38
N ALA A 495 -33.97 -0.50 20.60
CA ALA A 495 -34.94 -0.25 21.67
C ALA A 495 -36.00 0.79 21.27
N GLU A 496 -35.63 1.84 20.54
CA GLU A 496 -36.60 2.83 20.04
C GLU A 496 -37.51 2.27 18.93
N LYS A 497 -36.98 1.44 18.01
CA LYS A 497 -37.83 0.72 17.03
C LYS A 497 -38.81 -0.22 17.72
N GLU A 498 -38.38 -0.92 18.77
CA GLU A 498 -39.25 -1.79 19.56
C GLU A 498 -40.36 -1.02 20.28
N ARG A 499 -40.04 0.14 20.89
CA ARG A 499 -41.04 1.05 21.48
C ARG A 499 -42.05 1.52 20.44
N GLN A 500 -41.60 1.95 19.26
CA GLN A 500 -42.49 2.38 18.18
C GLN A 500 -43.32 1.22 17.60
N ALA A 501 -42.78 0.01 17.55
CA ALA A 501 -43.52 -1.19 17.14
C ALA A 501 -44.57 -1.59 18.20
N ALA A 502 -44.26 -1.46 19.49
CA ALA A 502 -45.21 -1.69 20.58
C ALA A 502 -46.37 -0.68 20.54
N LEU A 503 -46.08 0.61 20.34
CA LEU A 503 -47.10 1.67 20.16
C LEU A 503 -47.98 1.47 18.91
N ARG A 504 -47.51 0.73 17.91
CA ARG A 504 -48.26 0.41 16.68
C ARG A 504 -49.09 -0.86 16.77
N LYS A 505 -48.93 -1.70 17.80
CA LYS A 505 -49.82 -2.85 18.00
C LYS A 505 -51.18 -2.33 18.48
N PRO A 506 -52.29 -2.58 17.75
CA PRO A 506 -53.61 -2.23 18.26
C PRO A 506 -53.87 -3.02 19.56
N PRO A 507 -54.60 -2.45 20.53
CA PRO A 507 -54.92 -3.17 21.75
C PRO A 507 -55.66 -4.47 21.41
N VAL A 508 -55.13 -5.58 21.91
CA VAL A 508 -55.79 -6.88 21.82
C VAL A 508 -57.14 -6.74 22.52
N LYS A 509 -58.23 -6.85 21.76
CA LYS A 509 -59.57 -6.92 22.35
C LYS A 509 -59.71 -8.29 23.03
N ASP A 510 -59.68 -8.31 24.36
CA ASP A 510 -59.95 -9.51 25.13
C ASP A 510 -61.35 -10.04 24.79
N GLY A 511 -61.38 -11.23 24.18
CA GLY A 511 -62.60 -11.90 23.75
C GLY A 511 -63.24 -12.67 24.90
N SER A 512 -64.09 -12.00 25.69
CA SER A 512 -64.94 -12.66 26.69
C SER A 512 -66.39 -12.79 26.20
N THR A 513 -66.79 -14.01 25.81
CA THR A 513 -68.18 -14.53 25.69
C THR A 513 -69.13 -13.79 24.70
N VAL A 514 -69.93 -14.44 23.85
CA VAL A 514 -70.95 -15.46 24.13
C VAL A 514 -71.24 -16.28 22.85
N SER A 515 -71.71 -17.50 23.03
CA SER A 515 -72.21 -18.41 21.99
C SER A 515 -73.47 -17.89 21.25
N ALA A 516 -73.50 -18.00 19.92
CA ALA A 516 -74.76 -18.16 19.18
C ALA A 516 -74.54 -19.09 17.97
N SER A 517 -75.59 -19.82 17.62
CA SER A 517 -75.56 -20.94 16.68
C SER A 517 -75.42 -20.54 15.21
N LYS A 518 -74.93 -21.50 14.43
CA LYS A 518 -75.14 -21.60 12.98
C LYS A 518 -76.57 -21.20 12.60
N GLU A 519 -76.71 -20.41 11.55
CA GLU A 519 -77.60 -20.79 10.45
C GLU A 519 -76.94 -20.45 9.11
N LYS A 520 -77.21 -21.26 8.10
CA LYS A 520 -76.69 -21.10 6.73
C LYS A 520 -77.57 -20.07 6.00
N GLU A 521 -77.00 -19.29 5.10
CA GLU A 521 -77.30 -19.54 3.68
C GLU A 521 -76.28 -18.91 2.72
N GLU A 522 -76.44 -19.29 1.46
CA GLU A 522 -75.47 -19.26 0.38
C GLU A 522 -76.05 -18.44 -0.79
N LYS A 523 -75.29 -17.44 -1.29
CA LYS A 523 -75.16 -17.03 -2.71
C LYS A 523 -74.47 -15.66 -2.83
N THR A 524 -73.32 -15.52 -3.49
CA THR A 524 -73.03 -15.40 -4.94
C THR A 524 -73.29 -14.02 -5.55
N THR A 525 -72.23 -13.51 -6.20
CA THR A 525 -72.18 -12.59 -7.37
C THR A 525 -72.55 -11.10 -7.24
N GLU A 526 -71.68 -10.30 -7.88
CA GLU A 526 -71.92 -9.02 -8.57
C GLU A 526 -72.39 -7.81 -7.72
N GLY A 527 -71.87 -6.60 -7.97
CA GLY A 527 -70.86 -6.16 -8.92
C GLY A 527 -71.03 -4.68 -9.27
N LEU A 528 -69.98 -4.07 -9.87
CA LEU A 528 -70.06 -2.77 -10.57
C LEU A 528 -70.34 -1.56 -9.62
N ILE A 529 -70.05 -0.28 -9.94
CA ILE A 529 -69.50 0.32 -11.16
C ILE A 529 -68.75 1.64 -10.83
N SER A 530 -67.55 1.84 -11.41
CA SER A 530 -67.10 3.12 -12.03
C SER A 530 -66.88 4.37 -11.13
N GLN A 531 -66.24 5.47 -11.56
CA GLN A 531 -65.45 5.83 -12.76
C GLN A 531 -64.65 7.10 -12.37
N ASN A 532 -63.42 7.34 -12.82
CA ASN A 532 -63.02 8.17 -13.99
C ASN A 532 -61.63 8.77 -13.64
N SER A 533 -60.72 9.22 -14.52
CA SER A 533 -60.71 9.30 -16.00
C SER A 533 -59.29 9.68 -16.50
N LYS A 534 -58.76 8.99 -17.54
CA LYS A 534 -57.80 9.49 -18.58
C LYS A 534 -56.39 9.97 -18.12
N ASP A 535 -55.34 10.09 -18.94
CA ASP A 535 -54.87 9.48 -20.22
C ASP A 535 -53.35 9.81 -20.34
N GLY A 536 -52.50 9.18 -21.16
CA GLY A 536 -52.67 8.02 -22.05
C GLY A 536 -51.54 7.95 -23.11
N ALA A 537 -50.59 7.00 -23.01
CA ALA A 537 -49.40 6.93 -23.88
C ALA A 537 -49.36 5.66 -24.78
N LYS A 538 -49.10 5.85 -26.08
CA LYS A 538 -49.14 4.78 -27.11
C LYS A 538 -47.91 3.87 -27.11
N LYS A 539 -48.15 2.58 -27.37
CA LYS A 539 -47.14 1.53 -27.62
C LYS A 539 -47.09 1.19 -29.12
N VAL A 540 -45.89 0.96 -29.66
CA VAL A 540 -45.72 0.31 -30.98
C VAL A 540 -45.59 -1.21 -30.79
N LYS A 541 -46.14 -1.99 -31.73
CA LYS A 541 -46.27 -3.46 -31.65
C LYS A 541 -45.10 -4.21 -32.29
N ARG A 542 -44.91 -5.46 -31.85
CA ARG A 542 -44.08 -6.50 -32.47
C ARG A 542 -44.53 -6.84 -33.89
N TYR A 543 -43.62 -7.41 -34.68
CA TYR A 543 -43.91 -8.56 -35.54
C TYR A 543 -42.97 -9.73 -35.23
N LEU A 544 -43.43 -10.95 -35.50
CA LEU A 544 -42.75 -12.23 -35.36
C LEU A 544 -42.98 -13.01 -36.66
N THR A 545 -41.91 -13.56 -37.25
CA THR A 545 -41.82 -14.75 -38.13
C THR A 545 -40.33 -14.89 -38.49
N VAL A 546 -39.62 -15.96 -38.11
CA VAL A 546 -39.64 -17.31 -38.70
C VAL A 546 -39.23 -17.31 -40.18
N ASP A 547 -37.97 -17.71 -40.45
CA ASP A 547 -37.71 -18.91 -41.26
C ASP A 547 -36.32 -19.50 -40.94
N SER A 548 -36.07 -20.69 -41.46
CA SER A 548 -34.99 -21.63 -41.20
C SER A 548 -34.13 -21.85 -42.45
N SER A 549 -32.86 -22.26 -42.29
CA SER A 549 -32.29 -23.37 -43.06
C SER A 549 -30.83 -23.69 -42.73
N SER A 550 -30.50 -24.98 -42.88
CA SER A 550 -29.27 -25.65 -42.44
C SER A 550 -28.19 -25.82 -43.53
N ARG A 551 -27.02 -26.38 -43.11
CA ARG A 551 -25.89 -26.98 -43.89
C ARG A 551 -24.69 -26.02 -44.11
N LEU A 552 -23.42 -26.47 -44.09
CA LEU A 552 -22.88 -27.83 -44.29
C LEU A 552 -21.53 -28.05 -43.54
N LEU A 553 -21.18 -29.31 -43.23
CA LEU A 553 -19.95 -29.73 -42.54
C LEU A 553 -18.70 -29.78 -43.45
N LYS A 554 -17.52 -29.47 -42.87
CA LYS A 554 -16.23 -30.20 -43.03
C LYS A 554 -15.47 -30.09 -41.69
N ARG A 555 -15.18 -31.15 -40.91
CA ARG A 555 -14.43 -32.41 -41.14
C ARG A 555 -12.90 -32.23 -41.02
N ALA A 556 -12.38 -32.54 -39.84
CA ALA A 556 -10.99 -33.00 -39.61
C ALA A 556 -11.05 -34.18 -38.63
N LYS A 557 -10.26 -35.23 -38.88
CA LYS A 557 -10.21 -36.48 -38.08
C LYS A 557 -8.91 -36.54 -37.25
N PRO A 558 -8.84 -37.37 -36.20
CA PRO A 558 -7.63 -37.56 -35.40
C PRO A 558 -6.59 -38.44 -36.11
N ALA A 559 -5.37 -38.49 -35.56
CA ALA A 559 -4.35 -39.45 -35.92
C ALA A 559 -4.10 -40.40 -34.73
N ASP A 560 -4.23 -41.70 -34.98
CA ASP A 560 -3.95 -42.79 -34.04
C ASP A 560 -2.49 -43.29 -34.16
N GLY A 561 -2.01 -43.97 -33.11
CA GLY A 561 -0.72 -44.68 -33.05
C GLY A 561 -0.24 -44.78 -31.60
N LYS A 562 -0.67 -45.81 -30.83
CA LYS A 562 -0.08 -47.16 -30.73
C LYS A 562 1.38 -47.17 -30.26
N ASP A 563 1.85 -48.07 -29.40
CA ASP A 563 1.29 -49.06 -28.45
C ASP A 563 2.45 -49.38 -27.47
N GLY A 564 2.22 -49.91 -26.26
CA GLY A 564 3.33 -50.25 -25.36
C GLY A 564 2.94 -50.71 -23.96
N ASP A 565 2.63 -52.00 -23.81
CA ASP A 565 2.30 -52.65 -22.54
C ASP A 565 3.47 -52.71 -21.54
N GLY A 566 3.16 -52.86 -20.24
CA GLY A 566 4.19 -53.02 -19.22
C GLY A 566 3.74 -53.02 -17.75
N ALA A 567 2.75 -53.82 -17.38
CA ALA A 567 2.57 -54.22 -15.97
C ALA A 567 3.59 -55.32 -15.59
N PRO A 568 3.96 -55.46 -14.31
CA PRO A 568 3.19 -56.40 -13.49
C PRO A 568 2.90 -55.94 -12.05
N SER A 569 2.08 -56.74 -11.37
CA SER A 569 1.43 -56.51 -10.08
C SER A 569 2.11 -57.22 -8.89
N ALA A 570 1.50 -57.07 -7.69
CA ALA A 570 1.79 -57.72 -6.39
C ALA A 570 2.91 -57.06 -5.53
N SER A 571 2.80 -56.97 -4.20
CA SER A 571 1.69 -57.30 -3.28
C SER A 571 1.92 -56.74 -1.86
N VAL A 572 0.82 -56.42 -1.17
CA VAL A 572 0.53 -56.67 0.27
C VAL A 572 1.64 -56.39 1.31
N LEU A 573 1.37 -55.47 2.25
CA LEU A 573 1.33 -55.81 3.69
C LEU A 573 0.54 -54.80 4.53
N SER A 574 -0.19 -55.33 5.49
CA SER A 574 -1.08 -54.65 6.45
C SER A 574 -0.33 -54.13 7.68
N GLY A 575 -0.79 -53.04 8.29
CA GLY A 575 -0.32 -52.56 9.58
C GLY A 575 -1.33 -51.65 10.27
N SER A 576 -2.17 -52.22 11.14
CA SER A 576 -3.18 -51.50 11.93
C SER A 576 -2.76 -51.37 13.39
N SER A 577 -2.77 -50.15 13.92
CA SER A 577 -2.77 -49.84 15.36
C SER A 577 -3.28 -48.41 15.54
N SER A 578 -4.52 -48.19 15.99
CA SER A 578 -5.10 -48.41 17.33
C SER A 578 -5.00 -47.16 18.21
N ILE A 579 -6.19 -46.65 18.52
CA ILE A 579 -6.51 -45.53 19.41
C ILE A 579 -5.88 -45.71 20.80
N THR A 580 -5.37 -44.63 21.38
CA THR A 580 -5.29 -44.48 22.84
C THR A 580 -5.76 -43.08 23.26
N THR A 581 -6.95 -43.03 23.85
CA THR A 581 -7.46 -41.84 24.55
C THR A 581 -6.97 -41.89 25.99
N THR A 582 -6.34 -40.82 26.48
CA THR A 582 -6.00 -40.70 27.92
C THR A 582 -6.59 -39.40 28.47
N VAL A 583 -7.74 -39.53 29.13
CA VAL A 583 -8.26 -38.53 30.07
C VAL A 583 -7.56 -38.76 31.41
N LEU A 584 -7.07 -37.71 32.05
CA LEU A 584 -6.69 -37.75 33.46
C LEU A 584 -7.04 -36.45 34.16
N THR A 585 -8.01 -36.55 35.06
CA THR A 585 -8.51 -35.50 35.96
C THR A 585 -7.79 -35.58 37.30
N THR A 586 -7.30 -34.44 37.83
CA THR A 586 -7.00 -34.31 39.27
C THR A 586 -7.32 -32.90 39.78
N SER A 587 -8.42 -32.82 40.54
CA SER A 587 -8.66 -32.04 41.76
C SER A 587 -7.98 -30.68 42.00
N ALA A 588 -8.80 -29.64 41.92
CA ALA A 588 -9.07 -28.61 42.93
C ALA A 588 -8.04 -28.29 44.04
N GLU A 589 -7.68 -27.00 44.13
CA GLU A 589 -7.46 -26.27 45.40
C GLU A 589 -8.13 -24.88 45.31
N ILE A 590 -8.67 -24.38 46.43
CA ILE A 590 -9.46 -23.14 46.52
C ILE A 590 -8.65 -22.07 47.26
N PRO A 591 -8.49 -20.86 46.67
CA PRO A 591 -8.21 -19.65 47.45
C PRO A 591 -9.42 -18.70 47.49
N THR A 592 -9.74 -18.31 48.72
CA THR A 592 -10.71 -17.30 49.17
C THR A 592 -10.71 -16.00 48.34
N ALA A 593 -11.89 -15.56 47.90
CA ALA A 593 -12.06 -14.29 47.20
C ALA A 593 -12.15 -13.10 48.17
N THR A 594 -11.17 -12.19 48.13
CA THR A 594 -11.30 -10.83 48.69
C THR A 594 -12.03 -9.93 47.69
N ALA A 595 -13.11 -9.28 48.12
CA ALA A 595 -13.91 -8.41 47.28
C ALA A 595 -13.16 -7.10 46.94
N SER A 596 -12.46 -7.10 45.80
CA SER A 596 -11.98 -5.88 45.16
C SER A 596 -13.14 -5.19 44.44
N ALA A 597 -13.25 -3.86 44.56
CA ALA A 597 -14.29 -3.09 43.90
C ALA A 597 -14.24 -3.29 42.38
N SER A 598 -15.29 -3.86 41.81
CA SER A 598 -15.41 -4.07 40.38
C SER A 598 -15.43 -2.73 39.65
N SER A 599 -14.37 -2.46 38.89
CA SER A 599 -14.44 -1.54 37.74
C SER A 599 -15.67 -1.93 36.90
N PRO A 600 -16.44 -0.98 36.32
CA PRO A 600 -17.59 -1.33 35.49
C PRO A 600 -17.18 -2.36 34.44
N ARG A 601 -17.97 -3.44 34.31
CA ARG A 601 -17.73 -4.47 33.29
C ARG A 601 -17.71 -3.77 31.93
N LYS A 602 -16.54 -3.70 31.29
CA LYS A 602 -16.49 -3.58 29.82
C LYS A 602 -17.34 -4.73 29.28
N THR A 603 -18.38 -4.39 28.56
CA THR A 603 -19.10 -5.35 27.71
C THR A 603 -18.11 -5.79 26.65
N ASP A 604 -17.87 -7.10 26.54
CA ASP A 604 -16.79 -7.65 25.72
C ASP A 604 -17.23 -7.67 24.25
N HIS A 605 -17.35 -6.48 23.65
CA HIS A 605 -17.76 -6.31 22.26
C HIS A 605 -16.65 -6.84 21.33
N PRO A 606 -16.97 -7.68 20.33
CA PRO A 606 -15.97 -8.21 19.43
C PRO A 606 -15.38 -7.06 18.59
N GLN A 607 -14.06 -6.87 18.71
CA GLN A 607 -13.30 -5.89 17.93
C GLN A 607 -13.62 -5.99 16.43
N ASN A 608 -13.91 -4.85 15.79
CA ASN A 608 -14.17 -4.79 14.36
C ASN A 608 -12.94 -5.29 13.57
N PRO A 609 -13.05 -6.37 12.77
CA PRO A 609 -11.90 -7.00 12.11
C PRO A 609 -11.29 -6.15 10.98
N LEU A 610 -12.02 -5.15 10.48
CA LEU A 610 -11.46 -4.19 9.52
C LEU A 610 -10.47 -3.24 10.17
N VAL A 611 -10.60 -2.98 11.48
CA VAL A 611 -9.77 -2.02 12.23
C VAL A 611 -8.51 -2.68 12.75
N ASN A 612 -7.36 -2.11 12.39
CA ASN A 612 -6.09 -2.38 13.05
C ASN A 612 -5.15 -1.19 12.89
N LYS A 613 -4.23 -1.02 13.85
CA LYS A 613 -3.34 0.16 13.94
C LYS A 613 -2.39 0.35 12.74
N TYR A 614 -2.14 -0.68 11.94
CA TYR A 614 -0.96 -0.72 11.06
C TYR A 614 -1.27 -0.73 9.57
N TYR A 615 -2.41 -1.30 9.18
CA TYR A 615 -2.85 -1.45 7.79
C TYR A 615 -4.09 -0.62 7.48
N HIS A 616 -4.90 -0.28 8.48
CA HIS A 616 -6.17 0.44 8.34
C HIS A 616 -6.12 1.87 8.88
N GLY A 617 -6.77 2.82 8.19
CA GLY A 617 -6.95 4.22 8.61
C GLY A 617 -8.16 4.90 7.95
N TRP A 618 -8.40 6.16 8.30
CA TRP A 618 -9.52 7.00 7.86
C TRP A 618 -9.13 8.03 6.78
N LEU A 619 -10.07 8.83 6.28
CA LEU A 619 -9.79 9.86 5.27
C LEU A 619 -8.93 11.03 5.79
N ASP A 620 -9.03 11.35 7.07
CA ASP A 620 -8.28 12.41 7.74
C ASP A 620 -6.92 11.95 8.30
N ASP A 621 -6.65 10.63 8.34
CA ASP A 621 -5.34 10.07 8.70
C ASP A 621 -4.25 10.43 7.67
N THR A 622 -3.01 10.52 8.18
CA THR A 622 -1.81 10.85 7.39
C THR A 622 -1.14 9.59 6.84
N ILE A 623 -0.90 9.56 5.53
CA ILE A 623 -0.10 8.56 4.81
C ILE A 623 1.27 9.16 4.47
N MET A 624 2.34 8.44 4.78
CA MET A 624 3.67 8.66 4.21
C MET A 624 3.80 7.91 2.88
N ILE A 625 4.18 8.63 1.82
CA ILE A 625 4.52 8.07 0.51
C ILE A 625 6.03 8.22 0.29
N ASN A 626 6.74 7.10 0.13
CA ASN A 626 8.17 7.06 -0.15
C ASN A 626 8.43 7.23 -1.66
N ILE A 627 9.36 8.11 -2.02
CA ILE A 627 9.60 8.57 -3.40
C ILE A 627 11.07 8.40 -3.75
N GLY A 628 11.36 7.66 -4.82
CA GLY A 628 12.68 7.60 -5.45
C GLY A 628 12.82 8.65 -6.55
N ILE A 629 14.02 9.23 -6.65
CA ILE A 629 14.34 10.37 -7.52
C ILE A 629 15.58 10.01 -8.35
N ASN A 630 15.41 9.84 -9.67
CA ASN A 630 16.48 9.54 -10.63
C ASN A 630 17.34 8.28 -10.36
N ASP A 631 16.88 7.32 -9.55
CA ASP A 631 17.73 6.22 -9.01
C ASP A 631 18.99 6.73 -8.27
N MET A 632 18.94 7.98 -7.78
CA MET A 632 20.08 8.69 -7.17
C MET A 632 19.80 9.19 -5.76
N ASP A 633 18.56 9.58 -5.48
CA ASP A 633 18.14 10.27 -4.25
C ASP A 633 16.75 9.81 -3.79
N ALA A 634 16.37 10.23 -2.58
CA ALA A 634 15.22 9.76 -1.83
C ALA A 634 14.41 10.93 -1.23
N GLY A 635 13.09 10.72 -1.10
CA GLY A 635 12.20 11.61 -0.38
C GLY A 635 10.97 10.92 0.18
N VAL A 636 10.27 11.61 1.06
CA VAL A 636 9.00 11.22 1.65
C VAL A 636 7.99 12.37 1.54
N LEU A 637 6.72 12.04 1.36
CA LEU A 637 5.62 12.98 1.31
C LEU A 637 4.53 12.52 2.29
N HIS A 638 4.15 13.39 3.23
CA HIS A 638 3.05 13.18 4.16
C HIS A 638 1.79 13.84 3.61
N VAL A 639 0.71 13.09 3.41
CA VAL A 639 -0.56 13.57 2.83
C VAL A 639 -1.74 12.98 3.59
N ARG A 640 -2.91 13.62 3.59
CA ARG A 640 -4.13 12.96 4.08
C ARG A 640 -4.60 11.93 3.06
N ALA A 641 -5.20 10.84 3.53
CA ALA A 641 -5.81 9.84 2.65
C ALA A 641 -6.90 10.47 1.73
N ARG A 642 -7.63 11.47 2.22
CA ARG A 642 -8.58 12.30 1.46
C ARG A 642 -7.98 12.96 0.22
N ASP A 643 -6.80 13.57 0.35
CA ASP A 643 -6.14 14.29 -0.75
C ASP A 643 -5.63 13.30 -1.81
N LEU A 644 -5.13 12.15 -1.34
CA LEU A 644 -4.69 11.04 -2.17
C LEU A 644 -5.86 10.42 -2.98
N LEU A 645 -7.07 10.43 -2.42
CA LEU A 645 -8.30 9.85 -2.97
C LEU A 645 -9.24 10.87 -3.63
N GLU A 646 -8.76 12.06 -3.96
CA GLU A 646 -9.58 13.06 -4.66
C GLU A 646 -9.92 12.62 -6.11
N CYS A 647 -11.11 12.96 -6.59
CA CYS A 647 -11.54 12.77 -7.98
C CYS A 647 -11.45 11.31 -8.47
N ILE A 648 -11.99 10.36 -7.69
CA ILE A 648 -12.11 8.95 -8.08
C ILE A 648 -13.01 8.80 -9.33
N HIS A 649 -12.57 7.94 -10.24
CA HIS A 649 -13.33 7.45 -11.38
C HIS A 649 -13.56 5.93 -11.20
N THR A 650 -14.82 5.45 -11.27
CA THR A 650 -15.08 4.00 -11.26
C THR A 650 -14.65 3.33 -12.58
N CYS A 651 -14.66 2.00 -12.57
CA CYS A 651 -14.13 1.16 -13.64
C CYS A 651 -15.16 0.56 -14.61
N GLU A 652 -16.42 1.00 -14.51
CA GLU A 652 -17.58 0.59 -15.31
C GLU A 652 -17.53 1.03 -16.78
#